data_AF-A0A3M1HEB1-F1
#
_entry.id   AF-A0A3M1HEB1-F1
#
_cell.length_a   1.000
_cell.length_b   1.000
_cell.length_c   1.000
_cell.angle_alpha   90.00
_cell.angle_beta   90.00
_cell.angle_gamma   90.00
#
_symmetry.space_group_name_H-M   'P 1'
#
loop_
_entity.id
_entity.type
_entity.pdbx_description
1 polymer ?
#
loop_
_entity_poly.entity_id
_entity_poly.type
_entity_poly.pdbx_seq_one_letter_code
_entity_poly.pdbx_strand_id
1 'polypeptide(L)'
;MTLLKLLARSSSLNGTIVAPPSKSYTHRAVICASLASGTTTIREPLFSDDIEATLDASRAIGANIVKANSKEIVIEGVGGKPAIREEKVNCRESGSTARFFLPIMALADGEIVVTGKPGLRRRPISEVLRAMEGHGIAYSYLGEEGKLPVKIGGKLRGGEISIRGDVSSQYITALMFALPLVEEDSVLRITTELQSRDYIDITMDVLSKFGIVIENRDYKEFIIKGGQQYKAIDYRVEGDYSSAAFFLVGGAIGGNVKVENLTKNSKQGDKAIVDILRDMGASTHVGDDYVAVSKSELKAIDIDAKNIPDLVPILAILASQASGTTTIRNVERLIIKESNRLEGTIEMVKAFGGTASYDGEKISIQGPVHLRGSSPNTRGDHRFTMSVAIAALVADGETTIDRPTDIKKSYPAFFEHYRELGGDVMTLQPAMGVALKTYFYGDSHGKRVGFFMDGMPSGIEVSPSFVEEELDKRRSKSKLTTPRREEDKPIIISGLSANKTDGNRVRVEIRNKDTHSSSYKAIKELLRPGHGDLTAKMKFASVFDYRGSGFLSARLTAPVVAAGAFAKKLLLKHGVKVLAHTVQIGGVKLDRYVSDEEIEENREESPVKCADLNASKLMAEEVERARQSLDSVGGVIEGRVVGLPVGVGEPRTYALDSMIAKAMLSIPAAKGVEFGAGFSLAEMRGSESNDSFTIRDGRIVTTTNNMGGVLGGMSNGMPVVFRVVFKPTSSIAREQDTVNIATMENAKISVGGRHDPCVAIRASPIVEAMAALTVADLMLCGGFIKE
;
A
#
# COMPACT_ATOMS: atom_id res chain seq x y z
N MET A 1 8.93 -0.75 -7.73
CA MET A 1 7.57 -0.29 -8.11
C MET A 1 6.57 -1.36 -7.72
N THR A 2 5.48 -1.01 -7.05
CA THR A 2 4.42 -1.96 -6.68
C THR A 2 3.53 -2.23 -7.91
N LEU A 3 3.24 -3.51 -8.21
CA LEU A 3 2.36 -3.88 -9.34
C LEU A 3 0.87 -3.72 -9.02
N LEU A 4 0.50 -3.74 -7.73
CA LEU A 4 -0.87 -3.48 -7.27
C LEU A 4 -1.25 -2.03 -7.57
N LYS A 5 -2.45 -1.83 -8.11
CA LYS A 5 -3.06 -0.52 -8.35
C LYS A 5 -4.35 -0.38 -7.53
N LEU A 6 -4.91 0.81 -7.50
CA LEU A 6 -6.27 1.03 -7.01
C LEU A 6 -7.18 1.49 -8.15
N LEU A 7 -8.44 1.07 -8.11
CA LEU A 7 -9.53 1.63 -8.89
C LEU A 7 -10.36 2.52 -7.96
N ALA A 8 -10.46 3.80 -8.29
CA ALA A 8 -11.29 4.77 -7.60
C ALA A 8 -12.48 5.16 -8.48
N ARG A 9 -13.63 5.41 -7.84
CA ARG A 9 -14.86 5.87 -8.51
C ARG A 9 -15.41 7.11 -7.83
N SER A 10 -16.25 7.82 -8.58
CA SER A 10 -17.02 8.93 -8.02
C SER A 10 -17.76 8.50 -6.75
N SER A 11 -17.57 9.31 -5.72
CA SER A 11 -18.09 9.11 -4.37
C SER A 11 -18.01 10.42 -3.60
N SER A 12 -18.66 10.48 -2.44
CA SER A 12 -18.69 11.67 -1.60
C SER A 12 -18.01 11.38 -0.27
N LEU A 13 -17.10 12.27 0.15
CA LEU A 13 -16.42 12.17 1.44
C LEU A 13 -17.24 12.88 2.52
N ASN A 14 -17.72 12.15 3.52
CA ASN A 14 -18.54 12.69 4.60
C ASN A 14 -18.07 12.14 5.95
N GLY A 15 -17.89 13.03 6.93
CA GLY A 15 -17.57 12.65 8.30
C GLY A 15 -16.38 13.39 8.89
N THR A 16 -15.77 12.79 9.90
CA THR A 16 -14.66 13.38 10.66
C THR A 16 -13.46 12.44 10.66
N ILE A 17 -12.27 12.99 10.44
CA ILE A 17 -10.99 12.30 10.59
C ILE A 17 -10.03 13.15 11.40
N VAL A 18 -8.97 12.54 11.93
CA VAL A 18 -7.89 13.24 12.62
C VAL A 18 -6.71 13.41 11.67
N ALA A 19 -6.17 14.62 11.54
CA ALA A 19 -4.98 14.87 10.75
C ALA A 19 -3.79 14.06 11.29
N PRO A 20 -2.96 13.45 10.41
CA PRO A 20 -1.76 12.76 10.84
C PRO A 20 -0.80 13.79 11.45
N PRO A 21 0.01 13.40 12.44
CA PRO A 21 0.93 14.32 13.08
C PRO A 21 1.99 14.86 12.11
N SER A 22 2.38 16.12 12.30
CA SER A 22 3.34 16.79 11.43
C SER A 22 4.75 16.21 11.59
N LYS A 23 5.33 15.77 10.46
CA LYS A 23 6.72 15.30 10.40
C LYS A 23 7.70 16.37 10.86
N SER A 24 7.49 17.61 10.43
CA SER A 24 8.38 18.74 10.74
C SER A 24 8.38 19.09 12.22
N TYR A 25 7.22 19.04 12.86
CA TYR A 25 7.11 19.21 14.31
C TYR A 25 7.72 18.01 15.06
N THR A 26 7.50 16.78 14.58
CA THR A 26 8.05 15.57 15.21
C THR A 26 9.58 15.61 15.25
N HIS A 27 10.25 15.95 14.14
CA HIS A 27 11.72 16.11 14.13
C HIS A 27 12.20 17.10 15.20
N ARG A 28 11.57 18.29 15.25
CA ARG A 28 11.97 19.37 16.15
C ARG A 28 11.71 19.01 17.60
N ALA A 29 10.57 18.39 17.90
CA ALA A 29 10.24 17.92 19.24
C ALA A 29 11.23 16.85 19.71
N VAL A 30 11.59 15.88 18.87
CA VAL A 30 12.59 14.85 19.19
C VAL A 30 13.95 15.48 19.48
N ILE A 31 14.38 16.45 18.67
CA ILE A 31 15.66 17.15 18.86
C ILE A 31 15.65 17.95 20.17
N CYS A 32 14.64 18.79 20.40
CA CYS A 32 14.53 19.56 21.65
C CYS A 32 14.47 18.66 22.88
N ALA A 33 13.70 17.57 22.81
CA ALA A 33 13.62 16.56 23.86
C ALA A 33 14.97 15.89 24.15
N SER A 34 15.75 15.62 23.10
CA SER A 34 17.08 15.03 23.23
C SER A 34 18.08 15.99 23.89
N LEU A 35 17.91 17.29 23.70
CA LEU A 35 18.75 18.33 24.29
C LEU A 35 18.26 18.78 25.69
N ALA A 36 17.03 18.45 26.07
CA ALA A 36 16.42 18.86 27.33
C ALA A 36 17.09 18.27 28.57
N SER A 37 16.96 18.99 29.69
CA SER A 37 17.24 18.43 31.01
C SER A 37 16.01 17.69 31.53
N GLY A 38 16.13 16.38 31.77
CA GLY A 38 15.06 15.51 32.26
C GLY A 38 14.37 14.68 31.16
N THR A 39 13.19 14.14 31.50
CA THR A 39 12.43 13.23 30.64
C THR A 39 11.30 13.96 29.92
N THR A 40 11.34 13.99 28.59
CA THR A 40 10.26 14.54 27.74
C THR A 40 9.40 13.41 27.20
N THR A 41 8.07 13.59 27.23
CA THR A 41 7.14 12.70 26.52
C THR A 41 6.55 13.43 25.32
N ILE A 42 6.76 12.87 24.12
CA ILE A 42 6.21 13.37 22.86
C ILE A 42 4.99 12.51 22.52
N ARG A 43 3.79 13.10 22.54
CA ARG A 43 2.51 12.41 22.26
C ARG A 43 2.14 12.53 20.79
N GLU A 44 1.60 11.44 20.25
CA GLU A 44 1.15 11.30 18.86
C GLU A 44 2.24 11.70 17.84
N PRO A 45 3.49 11.19 17.93
CA PRO A 45 4.52 11.52 16.97
C PRO A 45 4.25 10.85 15.62
N LEU A 46 4.74 11.46 14.54
CA LEU A 46 4.81 10.73 13.27
C LEU A 46 5.90 9.66 13.35
N PHE A 47 5.56 8.40 13.13
CA PHE A 47 6.55 7.32 13.03
C PHE A 47 6.91 7.04 11.56
N SER A 48 8.17 7.23 11.19
CA SER A 48 8.68 7.04 9.81
C SER A 48 10.18 6.82 9.80
N ASP A 49 10.75 6.30 8.71
CA ASP A 49 12.21 6.13 8.52
C ASP A 49 13.02 7.41 8.82
N ASP A 50 12.47 8.59 8.52
CA ASP A 50 13.10 9.89 8.77
C ASP A 50 13.15 10.19 10.28
N ILE A 51 12.08 9.88 11.00
CA ILE A 51 12.00 10.08 12.46
C ILE A 51 12.84 9.03 13.18
N GLU A 52 12.85 7.77 12.72
CA GLU A 52 13.80 6.77 13.20
C GLU A 52 15.24 7.23 13.04
N ALA A 53 15.59 7.87 11.90
CA ALA A 53 16.95 8.37 11.69
C ALA A 53 17.31 9.48 12.69
N THR A 54 16.30 10.28 13.07
CA THR A 54 16.43 11.32 14.09
C THR A 54 16.61 10.72 15.47
N LEU A 55 15.86 9.66 15.82
CA LEU A 55 16.03 8.94 17.09
C LEU A 55 17.41 8.27 17.19
N ASP A 56 17.91 7.69 16.09
CA ASP A 56 19.26 7.11 16.05
C ASP A 56 20.35 8.19 16.22
N ALA A 57 20.19 9.33 15.56
CA ALA A 57 21.09 10.47 15.74
C ALA A 57 21.03 11.03 17.18
N SER A 58 19.84 11.05 17.80
CA SER A 58 19.67 11.40 19.22
C SER A 58 20.41 10.45 20.16
N ARG A 59 20.37 9.13 19.90
CA ARG A 59 21.15 8.15 20.67
C ARG A 59 22.65 8.36 20.51
N ALA A 60 23.10 8.65 19.30
CA ALA A 60 24.50 8.89 19.00
C ALA A 60 25.10 10.10 19.73
N ILE A 61 24.28 11.09 20.09
CA ILE A 61 24.70 12.23 20.93
C ILE A 61 24.45 12.02 22.44
N GLY A 62 24.00 10.83 22.84
CA GLY A 62 23.87 10.41 24.24
C GLY A 62 22.47 10.46 24.85
N ALA A 63 21.42 10.81 24.09
CA ALA A 63 20.05 10.80 24.62
C ALA A 63 19.54 9.35 24.78
N ASN A 64 18.81 9.08 25.87
CA ASN A 64 18.23 7.75 26.12
C ASN A 64 16.77 7.70 25.65
N ILE A 65 16.51 6.92 24.59
CA ILE A 65 15.17 6.72 24.04
C ILE A 65 14.50 5.57 24.79
N VAL A 66 13.79 5.90 25.87
CA VAL A 66 13.13 4.95 26.77
C VAL A 66 12.03 4.17 26.06
N LYS A 67 11.26 4.85 25.21
CA LYS A 67 10.13 4.27 24.46
C LYS A 67 9.95 5.01 23.15
N ALA A 68 9.64 4.29 22.07
CA ALA A 68 9.33 4.90 20.78
C ALA A 68 8.36 4.03 20.01
N ASN A 69 7.11 4.49 19.87
CA ASN A 69 6.10 3.87 19.02
C ASN A 69 5.18 4.94 18.42
N SER A 70 4.09 4.51 17.76
CA SER A 70 3.16 5.43 17.09
C SER A 70 2.33 6.31 18.02
N LYS A 71 2.23 5.98 19.32
CA LYS A 71 1.47 6.75 20.31
C LYS A 71 2.33 7.74 21.06
N GLU A 72 3.54 7.34 21.41
CA GLU A 72 4.45 8.21 22.15
C GLU A 72 5.93 7.87 21.92
N ILE A 73 6.76 8.90 22.06
CA ILE A 73 8.21 8.78 22.20
C ILE A 73 8.59 9.40 23.55
N VAL A 74 9.31 8.63 24.39
CA VAL A 74 9.80 9.07 25.69
C VAL A 74 11.32 9.15 25.62
N ILE A 75 11.87 10.35 25.88
CA ILE A 75 13.30 10.65 25.76
C ILE A 75 13.79 11.25 27.06
N GLU A 76 14.84 10.65 27.63
CA GLU A 76 15.69 11.28 28.63
C GLU A 76 16.80 12.05 27.90
N GLY A 77 16.74 13.37 27.98
CA GLY A 77 17.65 14.26 27.27
C GLY A 77 19.02 14.40 27.94
N VAL A 78 19.97 14.94 27.19
CA VAL A 78 21.39 15.08 27.61
C VAL A 78 21.66 16.33 28.47
N GLY A 79 20.62 17.09 28.85
CA GLY A 79 20.77 18.30 29.67
C GLY A 79 21.64 19.37 29.03
N GLY A 80 21.51 19.55 27.71
CA GLY A 80 22.29 20.52 26.92
C GLY A 80 23.76 20.14 26.68
N LYS A 81 24.19 18.94 27.08
CA LYS A 81 25.58 18.47 26.97
C LYS A 81 25.66 17.20 26.10
N PRO A 82 25.53 17.32 24.78
CA PRO A 82 25.68 16.16 23.89
C PRO A 82 27.08 15.56 24.03
N ALA A 83 27.16 14.23 23.93
CA ALA A 83 28.39 13.47 23.98
C ALA A 83 28.40 12.42 22.86
N ILE A 84 29.51 12.32 22.13
CA ILE A 84 29.64 11.36 21.02
C ILE A 84 29.67 9.95 21.61
N ARG A 85 28.60 9.17 21.38
CA ARG A 85 28.49 7.75 21.75
C ARG A 85 28.75 6.81 20.58
N GLU A 86 28.57 7.30 19.36
CA GLU A 86 28.86 6.59 18.13
C GLU A 86 29.71 7.48 17.22
N GLU A 87 30.83 6.95 16.73
CA GLU A 87 31.75 7.68 15.84
C GLU A 87 31.15 7.94 14.45
N LYS A 88 30.01 7.31 14.13
CA LYS A 88 29.36 7.40 12.83
C LYS A 88 27.84 7.34 12.92
N VAL A 89 27.17 8.33 12.34
CA VAL A 89 25.70 8.41 12.27
C VAL A 89 25.22 8.26 10.85
N ASN A 90 24.30 7.31 10.64
CA ASN A 90 23.66 7.08 9.35
C ASN A 90 22.26 7.70 9.32
N CYS A 91 22.13 8.85 8.67
CA CYS A 91 20.87 9.58 8.53
C CYS A 91 19.89 8.97 7.52
N ARG A 92 20.14 7.76 7.02
CA ARG A 92 19.32 7.08 6.00
C ARG A 92 19.08 7.99 4.78
N GLU A 93 17.84 8.26 4.40
CA GLU A 93 17.46 9.23 3.34
C GLU A 93 17.02 10.60 3.92
N SER A 94 17.09 10.77 5.24
CA SER A 94 16.56 11.94 5.94
C SER A 94 17.50 13.14 5.83
N GLY A 95 17.16 14.04 4.92
CA GLY A 95 17.86 15.32 4.77
C GLY A 95 17.72 16.22 6.01
N SER A 96 16.56 16.18 6.67
CA SER A 96 16.32 16.93 7.90
C SER A 96 17.23 16.48 9.03
N THR A 97 17.32 15.16 9.28
CA THR A 97 18.21 14.61 10.30
C THR A 97 19.67 14.99 10.03
N ALA A 98 20.17 14.75 8.81
CA ALA A 98 21.56 15.05 8.48
C ALA A 98 21.91 16.53 8.68
N ARG A 99 21.01 17.45 8.30
CA ARG A 99 21.27 18.89 8.44
C ARG A 99 21.15 19.37 9.88
N PHE A 100 20.11 18.96 10.58
CA PHE A 100 19.85 19.43 11.94
C PHE A 100 20.91 18.96 12.93
N PHE A 101 21.43 17.75 12.77
CA PHE A 101 22.38 17.19 13.72
C PHE A 101 23.82 17.66 13.52
N LEU A 102 24.20 18.20 12.36
CA LEU A 102 25.58 18.65 12.15
C LEU A 102 26.03 19.70 13.20
N PRO A 103 25.30 20.82 13.42
CA PRO A 103 25.65 21.76 14.48
C PRO A 103 25.47 21.19 15.89
N ILE A 104 24.53 20.28 16.11
CA ILE A 104 24.28 19.69 17.42
C ILE A 104 25.43 18.76 17.84
N MET A 105 25.89 17.93 16.92
CA MET A 105 27.04 17.04 17.12
C MET A 105 28.33 17.84 17.33
N ALA A 106 28.44 18.99 16.69
CA ALA A 106 29.53 19.94 16.85
C ALA A 106 29.59 20.63 18.23
N LEU A 107 28.60 20.41 19.12
CA LEU A 107 28.67 20.84 20.52
C LEU A 107 29.43 19.85 21.41
N ALA A 108 29.57 18.59 20.97
CA ALA A 108 30.23 17.54 21.73
C ALA A 108 31.74 17.51 21.45
N ASP A 109 32.53 17.16 22.46
CA ASP A 109 33.97 16.95 22.27
C ASP A 109 34.21 15.64 21.49
N GLY A 110 35.07 15.70 20.47
CA GLY A 110 35.50 14.55 19.67
C GLY A 110 35.29 14.73 18.17
N GLU A 111 35.41 13.62 17.43
CA GLU A 111 35.18 13.58 15.99
C GLU A 111 34.05 12.61 15.66
N ILE A 112 33.20 12.96 14.69
CA ILE A 112 32.06 12.13 14.28
C ILE A 112 31.82 12.21 12.77
N VAL A 113 31.43 11.08 12.19
CA VAL A 113 31.13 10.95 10.76
C VAL A 113 29.63 10.93 10.53
N VAL A 114 29.11 11.90 9.79
CA VAL A 114 27.72 11.91 9.34
C VAL A 114 27.63 11.34 7.93
N THR A 115 26.72 10.38 7.71
CA THR A 115 26.52 9.74 6.40
C THR A 115 25.04 9.48 6.11
N GLY A 116 24.74 8.94 4.92
CA GLY A 116 23.41 8.56 4.50
C GLY A 116 23.41 7.54 3.36
N LYS A 117 22.22 7.18 2.87
CA LYS A 117 22.02 6.37 1.67
C LYS A 117 22.34 7.17 0.39
N PRO A 118 22.51 6.51 -0.78
CA PRO A 118 22.92 7.18 -2.02
C PRO A 118 22.03 8.36 -2.44
N GLY A 119 20.72 8.32 -2.18
CA GLY A 119 19.81 9.42 -2.50
C GLY A 119 20.16 10.70 -1.75
N LEU A 120 20.37 10.60 -0.44
CA LEU A 120 20.79 11.69 0.43
C LEU A 120 22.20 12.20 0.12
N ARG A 121 23.15 11.32 -0.22
CA ARG A 121 24.53 11.72 -0.57
C ARG A 121 24.62 12.62 -1.80
N ARG A 122 23.62 12.63 -2.68
CA ARG A 122 23.58 13.54 -3.83
C ARG A 122 23.17 14.97 -3.47
N ARG A 123 22.66 15.19 -2.26
CA ARG A 123 22.13 16.49 -1.83
C ARG A 123 23.26 17.35 -1.24
N PRO A 124 23.24 18.67 -1.47
CA PRO A 124 24.26 19.56 -0.90
C PRO A 124 24.17 19.61 0.63
N ILE A 125 25.33 19.78 1.27
CA ILE A 125 25.49 19.96 2.73
C ILE A 125 26.47 21.10 3.10
N SER A 126 27.18 21.67 2.12
CA SER A 126 28.33 22.58 2.34
C SER A 126 28.01 23.85 3.14
N GLU A 127 26.82 24.43 2.97
CA GLU A 127 26.52 25.76 3.52
C GLU A 127 26.55 25.82 5.05
N VAL A 128 26.03 24.80 5.74
CA VAL A 128 26.09 24.77 7.21
C VAL A 128 27.51 24.51 7.71
N LEU A 129 28.30 23.71 6.99
CA LEU A 129 29.68 23.41 7.36
C LEU A 129 30.56 24.67 7.26
N ARG A 130 30.45 25.40 6.15
CA ARG A 130 31.14 26.69 5.94
C ARG A 130 30.76 27.72 6.99
N ALA A 131 29.47 27.79 7.36
CA ALA A 131 29.00 28.72 8.38
C ALA A 131 29.60 28.42 9.78
N MET A 132 29.98 27.17 10.06
CA MET A 132 30.56 26.77 11.34
C MET A 132 32.10 26.81 11.36
N GLU A 133 32.77 26.87 10.21
CA GLU A 133 34.24 26.79 10.08
C GLU A 133 34.95 27.91 10.86
N GLY A 134 34.45 29.14 10.75
CA GLY A 134 34.95 30.30 11.50
C GLY A 134 34.60 30.28 12.99
N HIS A 135 33.83 29.30 13.44
CA HIS A 135 33.24 29.22 14.78
C HIS A 135 33.67 27.94 15.52
N GLY A 136 34.92 27.54 15.33
CA GLY A 136 35.57 26.47 16.12
C GLY A 136 35.38 25.06 15.58
N ILE A 137 34.79 24.90 14.38
CA ILE A 137 34.57 23.59 13.76
C ILE A 137 35.54 23.33 12.62
N ALA A 138 36.12 22.14 12.63
CA ALA A 138 36.86 21.57 11.51
C ALA A 138 36.04 20.45 10.87
N TYR A 139 36.09 20.33 9.54
CA TYR A 139 35.42 19.26 8.83
C TYR A 139 36.22 18.77 7.63
N SER A 140 35.98 17.52 7.23
CA SER A 140 36.52 16.95 5.99
C SER A 140 35.48 16.11 5.27
N TYR A 141 35.44 16.25 3.95
CA TYR A 141 34.62 15.40 3.09
C TYR A 141 35.33 14.05 2.93
N LEU A 142 34.61 12.95 3.20
CA LEU A 142 35.13 11.59 3.02
C LEU A 142 34.76 11.01 1.64
N GLY A 143 34.32 11.89 0.73
CA GLY A 143 33.84 11.57 -0.60
C GLY A 143 33.84 12.81 -1.48
N GLU A 144 32.81 12.98 -2.31
CA GLU A 144 32.67 14.17 -3.15
C GLU A 144 32.50 15.44 -2.32
N GLU A 145 33.18 16.52 -2.71
CA GLU A 145 33.12 17.80 -2.03
C GLU A 145 31.69 18.36 -1.95
N GLY A 146 31.33 18.92 -0.80
CA GLY A 146 30.01 19.50 -0.56
C GLY A 146 28.89 18.48 -0.32
N LYS A 147 29.22 17.18 -0.20
CA LYS A 147 28.28 16.07 -0.01
C LYS A 147 28.66 15.16 1.16
N LEU A 148 27.70 14.39 1.65
CA LEU A 148 27.96 13.32 2.63
C LEU A 148 28.69 12.14 1.96
N PRO A 149 29.56 11.40 2.68
CA PRO A 149 29.83 11.49 4.13
C PRO A 149 30.79 12.62 4.51
N VAL A 150 30.58 13.22 5.68
CA VAL A 150 31.42 14.28 6.24
C VAL A 150 31.87 13.89 7.64
N LYS A 151 33.15 14.09 7.93
CA LYS A 151 33.71 14.04 9.28
C LYS A 151 33.71 15.45 9.85
N ILE A 152 33.17 15.65 11.05
CA ILE A 152 33.22 16.91 11.79
C ILE A 152 33.96 16.71 13.10
N GLY A 153 34.66 17.75 13.54
CA GLY A 153 35.34 17.83 14.83
C GLY A 153 35.54 19.28 15.26
N GLY A 154 36.13 19.47 16.44
CA GLY A 154 36.17 20.79 17.08
C GLY A 154 34.92 21.05 17.92
N LYS A 155 34.80 22.27 18.44
CA LYS A 155 33.72 22.66 19.34
C LYS A 155 33.10 23.97 18.90
N LEU A 156 31.79 23.95 18.64
CA LEU A 156 31.05 25.09 18.10
C LEU A 156 31.05 26.23 19.11
N ARG A 157 31.36 27.43 18.65
CA ARG A 157 31.35 28.67 19.43
C ARG A 157 30.32 29.65 18.89
N GLY A 158 29.90 30.59 19.73
CA GLY A 158 29.00 31.66 19.33
C GLY A 158 29.68 32.73 18.47
N GLY A 159 29.07 33.91 18.43
CA GLY A 159 29.52 35.06 17.63
C GLY A 159 28.67 35.35 16.41
N GLU A 160 29.22 36.12 15.47
CA GLU A 160 28.50 36.56 14.28
C GLU A 160 28.65 35.54 13.14
N ILE A 161 27.58 34.77 12.90
CA ILE A 161 27.55 33.71 11.88
C ILE A 161 26.75 34.21 10.68
N SER A 162 27.32 34.12 9.49
CA SER A 162 26.63 34.47 8.24
C SER A 162 26.22 33.22 7.47
N ILE A 163 24.98 33.18 6.99
CA ILE A 163 24.47 32.05 6.19
C ILE A 163 23.52 32.52 5.08
N ARG A 164 23.53 31.81 3.95
CA ARG A 164 22.61 32.07 2.84
C ARG A 164 21.17 31.66 3.17
N GLY A 165 20.22 32.54 2.93
CA GLY A 165 18.78 32.31 3.11
C GLY A 165 18.10 31.57 1.96
N ASP A 166 18.74 31.51 0.80
CA ASP A 166 18.18 30.98 -0.44
C ASP A 166 18.55 29.51 -0.73
N VAL A 167 19.39 28.87 0.10
CA VAL A 167 19.79 27.47 -0.14
C VAL A 167 18.87 26.49 0.59
N SER A 168 18.76 26.58 1.92
CA SER A 168 17.83 25.75 2.69
C SER A 168 17.60 26.32 4.09
N SER A 169 16.33 26.51 4.47
CA SER A 169 15.93 26.89 5.83
C SER A 169 16.34 25.86 6.90
N GLN A 170 16.67 24.63 6.48
CA GLN A 170 17.11 23.59 7.39
C GLN A 170 18.49 23.88 8.01
N TYR A 171 19.37 24.58 7.32
CA TYR A 171 20.68 24.96 7.89
C TYR A 171 20.55 26.02 8.97
N ILE A 172 19.69 27.01 8.75
CA ILE A 172 19.34 28.03 9.74
C ILE A 172 18.71 27.37 10.96
N THR A 173 17.73 26.48 10.75
CA THR A 173 17.11 25.69 11.82
C THR A 173 18.13 24.87 12.62
N ALA A 174 19.11 24.26 11.95
CA ALA A 174 20.14 23.48 12.59
C ALA A 174 20.98 24.31 13.57
N LEU A 175 21.39 25.52 13.17
CA LEU A 175 22.10 26.46 14.03
C LEU A 175 21.23 26.97 15.18
N MET A 176 19.94 27.20 14.95
CA MET A 176 18.99 27.60 16.01
C MET A 176 18.81 26.55 17.10
N PHE A 177 19.09 25.26 16.82
CA PHE A 177 19.11 24.23 17.86
C PHE A 177 20.38 24.29 18.72
N ALA A 178 21.53 24.53 18.10
CA ALA A 178 22.83 24.39 18.74
C ALA A 178 23.30 25.67 19.45
N LEU A 179 23.14 26.84 18.82
CA LEU A 179 23.64 28.12 19.35
C LEU A 179 23.06 28.54 20.71
N PRO A 180 21.83 28.18 21.11
CA PRO A 180 21.36 28.45 22.47
C PRO A 180 22.21 27.76 23.56
N LEU A 181 22.94 26.69 23.22
CA LEU A 181 23.74 25.88 24.16
C LEU A 181 25.22 26.29 24.23
N VAL A 182 25.70 27.13 23.31
CA VAL A 182 27.09 27.63 23.37
C VAL A 182 27.24 28.66 24.49
N GLU A 183 28.48 28.92 24.93
CA GLU A 183 28.74 29.89 26.00
C GLU A 183 28.51 31.33 25.53
N GLU A 184 28.92 31.65 24.30
CA GLU A 184 28.83 33.01 23.77
C GLU A 184 27.49 33.31 23.10
N ASP A 185 27.03 34.56 23.21
CA ASP A 185 25.90 35.05 22.42
C ASP A 185 26.20 34.97 20.92
N SER A 186 25.16 34.71 20.14
CA SER A 186 25.26 34.53 18.69
C SER A 186 24.33 35.47 17.93
N VAL A 187 24.80 35.97 16.79
CA VAL A 187 24.02 36.72 15.81
C VAL A 187 24.07 35.95 14.50
N LEU A 188 22.96 35.36 14.09
CA LEU A 188 22.85 34.64 12.82
C LEU A 188 22.32 35.59 11.74
N ARG A 189 23.20 36.06 10.84
CA ARG A 189 22.87 36.95 9.73
C ARG A 189 22.52 36.17 8.47
N ILE A 190 21.38 36.50 7.86
CA ILE A 190 20.93 35.92 6.60
C ILE A 190 21.39 36.82 5.45
N THR A 191 22.28 36.30 4.59
CA THR A 191 22.97 37.11 3.56
C THR A 191 22.21 37.23 2.24
N THR A 192 21.17 36.43 2.04
CA THR A 192 20.31 36.43 0.84
C THR A 192 18.84 36.39 1.25
N GLU A 193 17.91 36.57 0.31
CA GLU A 193 16.47 36.52 0.66
C GLU A 193 16.10 35.15 1.26
N LEU A 194 15.49 35.17 2.45
CA LEU A 194 15.10 33.95 3.15
C LEU A 194 13.96 33.22 2.41
N GLN A 195 14.22 31.97 2.05
CA GLN A 195 13.26 31.06 1.45
C GLN A 195 12.69 30.07 2.49
N SER A 196 11.40 29.74 2.38
CA SER A 196 10.71 28.78 3.27
C SER A 196 10.65 29.22 4.74
N ARG A 197 10.22 30.48 4.95
CA ARG A 197 10.16 31.17 6.25
C ARG A 197 9.36 30.40 7.30
N ASP A 198 8.28 29.74 6.88
CA ASP A 198 7.40 29.00 7.80
C ASP A 198 8.12 27.85 8.53
N TYR A 199 9.15 27.25 7.92
CA TYR A 199 9.96 26.24 8.63
C TYR A 199 10.80 26.84 9.75
N ILE A 200 11.20 28.11 9.65
CA ILE A 200 11.86 28.84 10.73
C ILE A 200 10.83 29.18 11.81
N ASP A 201 9.62 29.56 11.43
CA ASP A 201 8.54 29.84 12.39
C ASP A 201 8.13 28.61 13.21
N ILE A 202 8.01 27.45 12.56
CA ILE A 202 7.81 26.17 13.26
C ILE A 202 8.99 25.89 14.21
N THR A 203 10.23 26.17 13.79
CA THR A 203 11.42 25.99 14.65
C THR A 203 11.32 26.88 15.88
N MET A 204 11.08 28.18 15.72
CA MET A 204 10.94 29.11 16.85
C MET A 204 9.77 28.76 17.77
N ASP A 205 8.65 28.31 17.21
CA ASP A 205 7.49 27.84 17.99
C ASP A 205 7.86 26.65 18.89
N VAL A 206 8.50 25.62 18.34
CA VAL A 206 8.94 24.46 19.14
C VAL A 206 10.02 24.85 20.15
N LEU A 207 11.02 25.63 19.74
CA LEU A 207 12.09 26.12 20.63
C LEU A 207 11.52 26.86 21.84
N SER A 208 10.56 27.77 21.62
CA SER A 208 9.92 28.55 22.68
C SER A 208 9.19 27.68 23.71
N LYS A 209 8.51 26.61 23.27
CA LYS A 209 7.82 25.66 24.15
C LYS A 209 8.79 24.85 25.01
N PHE A 210 10.00 24.62 24.53
CA PHE A 210 11.09 24.00 25.30
C PHE A 210 11.94 25.04 26.07
N GLY A 211 11.52 26.30 26.12
CA GLY A 211 12.16 27.35 26.94
C GLY A 211 13.31 28.10 26.28
N ILE A 212 13.52 27.92 24.97
CA ILE A 212 14.54 28.65 24.21
C ILE A 212 13.95 29.91 23.57
N VAL A 213 14.62 31.04 23.75
CA VAL A 213 14.23 32.34 23.21
C VAL A 213 15.22 32.75 22.12
N ILE A 214 14.68 33.13 20.96
CA ILE A 214 15.42 33.69 19.83
C ILE A 214 14.70 34.96 19.38
N GLU A 215 15.41 36.08 19.35
CA GLU A 215 14.89 37.34 18.82
C GLU A 215 15.02 37.32 17.29
N ASN A 216 13.91 37.40 16.58
CA ASN A 216 13.89 37.50 15.12
C ASN A 216 13.78 38.96 14.69
N ARG A 217 14.81 39.48 14.00
CA ARG A 217 14.82 40.82 13.39
C ARG A 217 14.58 40.71 11.89
N ASP A 218 13.31 40.75 11.51
CA ASP A 218 12.85 40.77 10.11
C ASP A 218 13.41 39.62 9.25
N TYR A 219 13.67 38.46 9.86
CA TYR A 219 14.29 37.28 9.23
C TYR A 219 15.66 37.53 8.60
N LYS A 220 16.27 38.69 8.87
CA LYS A 220 17.61 39.07 8.42
C LYS A 220 18.65 38.77 9.49
N GLU A 221 18.27 38.88 10.75
CA GLU A 221 19.13 38.55 11.88
C GLU A 221 18.34 37.80 12.94
N PHE A 222 18.94 36.76 13.49
CA PHE A 222 18.43 36.07 14.68
C PHE A 222 19.42 36.26 15.83
N ILE A 223 18.98 36.89 16.92
CA ILE A 223 19.80 37.09 18.12
C ILE A 223 19.51 35.93 19.08
N ILE A 224 20.55 35.18 19.41
CA ILE A 224 20.46 33.94 20.19
C ILE A 224 21.39 34.09 21.39
N LYS A 225 20.81 34.15 22.59
CA LYS A 225 21.60 34.19 23.83
C LYS A 225 22.25 32.82 24.08
N GLY A 226 23.52 32.84 24.44
CA GLY A 226 24.25 31.65 24.87
C GLY A 226 23.79 31.18 26.26
N GLY A 227 24.15 29.96 26.64
CA GLY A 227 23.90 29.40 27.97
C GLY A 227 22.41 29.15 28.31
N GLN A 228 21.54 29.11 27.32
CA GLN A 228 20.13 28.73 27.51
C GLN A 228 20.00 27.22 27.80
N GLN A 229 18.85 26.82 28.31
CA GLN A 229 18.59 25.42 28.66
C GLN A 229 17.24 24.96 28.11
N TYR A 230 17.24 23.82 27.43
CA TYR A 230 16.03 23.12 27.02
C TYR A 230 15.35 22.48 28.24
N LYS A 231 14.04 22.69 28.37
CA LYS A 231 13.21 22.14 29.44
C LYS A 231 12.47 20.89 28.96
N ALA A 232 12.48 19.83 29.77
CA ALA A 232 11.66 18.67 29.52
C ALA A 232 10.17 18.98 29.74
N ILE A 233 9.30 18.47 28.85
CA ILE A 233 7.87 18.76 28.84
C ILE A 233 7.04 17.53 28.41
N ASP A 234 5.71 17.56 28.59
CA ASP A 234 4.78 16.70 27.85
C ASP A 234 4.32 17.48 26.61
N TYR A 235 4.75 17.03 25.43
CA TYR A 235 4.57 17.73 24.15
C TYR A 235 3.69 16.94 23.20
N ARG A 236 2.54 17.47 22.82
CA ARG A 236 1.69 16.88 21.78
C ARG A 236 2.05 17.45 20.40
N VAL A 237 2.31 16.57 19.44
CA VAL A 237 2.54 16.98 18.05
C VAL A 237 1.21 17.31 17.38
N GLU A 238 1.11 18.50 16.79
CA GLU A 238 -0.07 18.90 16.02
C GLU A 238 -0.15 18.21 14.65
N GLY A 239 -1.34 18.18 14.08
CA GLY A 239 -1.60 17.60 12.76
C GLY A 239 -1.00 18.38 11.61
N ASP A 240 -0.76 17.69 10.51
CA ASP A 240 -0.10 18.20 9.32
C ASP A 240 -1.09 18.86 8.35
N TYR A 241 -1.00 20.18 8.19
CA TYR A 241 -1.84 20.92 7.24
C TYR A 241 -1.61 20.49 5.79
N SER A 242 -0.37 20.15 5.44
CA SER A 242 -0.01 19.61 4.11
C SER A 242 -0.80 18.35 3.77
N SER A 243 -0.94 17.44 4.73
CA SER A 243 -1.66 16.17 4.57
C SER A 243 -3.17 16.33 4.74
N ALA A 244 -3.62 17.28 5.58
CA ALA A 244 -5.04 17.57 5.72
C ALA A 244 -5.65 18.21 4.47
N ALA A 245 -4.86 19.00 3.71
CA ALA A 245 -5.31 19.72 2.52
C ALA A 245 -6.07 18.83 1.52
N PHE A 246 -5.65 17.57 1.34
CA PHE A 246 -6.33 16.63 0.45
C PHE A 246 -7.79 16.38 0.84
N PHE A 247 -8.06 16.20 2.13
CA PHE A 247 -9.40 15.94 2.64
C PHE A 247 -10.24 17.21 2.76
N LEU A 248 -9.62 18.35 3.06
CA LEU A 248 -10.29 19.66 3.03
C LEU A 248 -10.76 20.00 1.60
N VAL A 249 -9.90 19.79 0.59
CA VAL A 249 -10.28 19.94 -0.83
C VAL A 249 -11.34 18.91 -1.23
N GLY A 250 -11.21 17.66 -0.78
CA GLY A 250 -12.24 16.63 -0.98
C GLY A 250 -13.62 17.04 -0.44
N GLY A 251 -13.66 17.69 0.72
CA GLY A 251 -14.85 18.33 1.27
C GLY A 251 -15.38 19.42 0.33
N ALA A 252 -14.54 20.35 -0.11
CA ALA A 252 -14.92 21.49 -0.95
C ALA A 252 -15.51 21.09 -2.32
N ILE A 253 -14.98 20.04 -2.96
CA ILE A 253 -15.42 19.64 -4.32
C ILE A 253 -16.50 18.56 -4.30
N GLY A 254 -16.56 17.74 -3.25
CA GLY A 254 -17.26 16.45 -3.31
C GLY A 254 -18.00 16.00 -2.05
N GLY A 255 -18.00 16.74 -0.94
CA GLY A 255 -18.66 16.23 0.28
C GLY A 255 -18.72 17.18 1.47
N ASN A 256 -18.57 16.65 2.68
CA ASN A 256 -18.60 17.40 3.94
C ASN A 256 -17.64 16.77 4.95
N VAL A 257 -16.46 17.38 5.11
CA VAL A 257 -15.36 16.78 5.88
C VAL A 257 -14.94 17.71 7.01
N LYS A 258 -14.83 17.14 8.21
CA LYS A 258 -14.15 17.75 9.37
C LYS A 258 -12.80 17.06 9.58
N VAL A 259 -11.73 17.84 9.66
CA VAL A 259 -10.39 17.36 10.00
C VAL A 259 -9.98 17.94 11.34
N GLU A 260 -9.84 17.08 12.34
CA GLU A 260 -9.39 17.41 13.70
C GLU A 260 -7.87 17.40 13.83
N ASN A 261 -7.35 17.84 14.98
CA ASN A 261 -5.93 18.01 15.27
C ASN A 261 -5.25 19.06 14.34
N LEU A 262 -5.99 20.09 13.94
CA LEU A 262 -5.48 21.22 13.15
C LEU A 262 -5.54 22.50 13.97
N THR A 263 -4.42 22.85 14.61
CA THR A 263 -4.32 24.02 15.49
C THR A 263 -4.55 25.31 14.71
N LYS A 264 -5.55 26.10 15.11
CA LYS A 264 -5.88 27.40 14.48
C LYS A 264 -4.70 28.38 14.44
N ASN A 265 -3.78 28.33 15.40
CA ASN A 265 -2.62 29.20 15.50
C ASN A 265 -1.32 28.55 15.01
N SER A 266 -1.41 27.43 14.27
CA SER A 266 -0.26 26.74 13.70
C SER A 266 0.62 27.67 12.87
N LYS A 267 1.93 27.41 12.93
CA LYS A 267 2.97 28.08 12.14
C LYS A 267 3.32 27.35 10.84
N GLN A 268 2.57 26.29 10.50
CA GLN A 268 2.76 25.58 9.23
C GLN A 268 2.32 26.46 8.04
N GLY A 269 3.21 26.66 7.07
CA GLY A 269 2.92 27.45 5.86
C GLY A 269 1.72 26.93 5.07
N ASP A 270 1.59 25.61 4.98
CA ASP A 270 0.49 24.94 4.28
C ASP A 270 -0.89 25.16 4.94
N LYS A 271 -0.97 25.79 6.12
CA LYS A 271 -2.21 26.31 6.69
C LYS A 271 -2.93 27.28 5.74
N ALA A 272 -2.19 27.92 4.83
CA ALA A 272 -2.74 28.79 3.77
C ALA A 272 -3.86 28.11 2.95
N ILE A 273 -3.94 26.78 2.92
CA ILE A 273 -5.07 26.07 2.30
C ILE A 273 -6.44 26.54 2.83
N VAL A 274 -6.52 26.91 4.11
CA VAL A 274 -7.76 27.37 4.74
C VAL A 274 -8.22 28.70 4.16
N ASP A 275 -7.28 29.64 3.96
CA ASP A 275 -7.58 30.95 3.41
C ASP A 275 -7.85 30.85 1.91
N ILE A 276 -7.07 30.04 1.17
CA ILE A 276 -7.32 29.73 -0.24
C ILE A 276 -8.74 29.17 -0.44
N LEU A 277 -9.17 28.22 0.39
CA LEU A 277 -10.52 27.66 0.30
C LEU A 277 -11.59 28.72 0.53
N ARG A 278 -11.41 29.62 1.51
CA ARG A 278 -12.34 30.74 1.77
C ARG A 278 -12.38 31.73 0.62
N ASP A 279 -11.22 32.12 0.10
CA ASP A 279 -11.10 33.09 -1.00
C ASP A 279 -11.70 32.55 -2.31
N MET A 280 -11.62 31.23 -2.52
CA MET A 280 -12.31 30.56 -3.62
C MET A 280 -13.83 30.39 -3.37
N GLY A 281 -14.34 30.72 -2.18
CA GLY A 281 -15.77 30.66 -1.86
C GLY A 281 -16.24 29.36 -1.19
N ALA A 282 -15.33 28.50 -0.71
CA ALA A 282 -15.70 27.28 0.01
C ALA A 282 -16.29 27.58 1.40
N SER A 283 -17.39 26.91 1.75
CA SER A 283 -17.97 26.89 3.09
C SER A 283 -17.00 26.26 4.08
N THR A 284 -16.23 27.10 4.76
CA THR A 284 -15.11 26.71 5.62
C THR A 284 -15.31 27.24 7.05
N HIS A 285 -15.35 26.32 8.01
CA HIS A 285 -15.42 26.65 9.43
C HIS A 285 -14.12 26.21 10.14
N VAL A 286 -13.53 27.11 10.93
CA VAL A 286 -12.26 26.88 11.64
C VAL A 286 -12.53 26.97 13.13
N GLY A 287 -12.45 25.82 13.81
CA GLY A 287 -12.43 25.75 15.27
C GLY A 287 -11.04 25.97 15.83
N ASP A 288 -10.85 25.71 17.12
CA ASP A 288 -9.53 25.88 17.76
C ASP A 288 -8.54 24.78 17.38
N ASP A 289 -9.02 23.54 17.20
CA ASP A 289 -8.23 22.36 16.85
C ASP A 289 -8.76 21.56 15.65
N TYR A 290 -9.62 22.17 14.82
CA TYR A 290 -10.16 21.52 13.63
C TYR A 290 -10.51 22.51 12.52
N VAL A 291 -10.60 21.97 11.29
CA VAL A 291 -11.16 22.67 10.12
C VAL A 291 -12.24 21.79 9.49
N ALA A 292 -13.41 22.38 9.22
CA ALA A 292 -14.51 21.73 8.52
C ALA A 292 -14.79 22.43 7.20
N VAL A 293 -14.95 21.66 6.13
CA VAL A 293 -15.18 22.17 4.77
C VAL A 293 -16.28 21.35 4.10
N SER A 294 -17.23 22.05 3.49
CA SER A 294 -18.36 21.46 2.79
C SER A 294 -18.38 21.86 1.31
N LYS A 295 -19.01 21.01 0.50
CA LYS A 295 -19.14 21.19 -0.95
C LYS A 295 -19.72 22.56 -1.26
N SER A 296 -19.06 23.30 -2.15
CA SER A 296 -19.40 24.69 -2.47
C SER A 296 -19.18 24.99 -3.95
N GLU A 297 -19.81 26.04 -4.45
CA GLU A 297 -19.44 26.63 -5.74
C GLU A 297 -18.15 27.43 -5.57
N LEU A 298 -17.15 27.13 -6.38
CA LEU A 298 -15.82 27.73 -6.26
C LEU A 298 -15.57 28.75 -7.37
N LYS A 299 -14.82 29.80 -7.06
CA LYS A 299 -14.37 30.83 -8.01
C LYS A 299 -12.86 30.81 -8.14
N ALA A 300 -12.39 31.07 -9.35
CA ALA A 300 -10.97 31.17 -9.63
C ALA A 300 -10.34 32.37 -8.90
N ILE A 301 -9.10 32.19 -8.45
CA ILE A 301 -8.29 33.21 -7.78
C ILE A 301 -6.85 33.18 -8.30
N ASP A 302 -6.02 34.13 -7.87
CA ASP A 302 -4.57 34.09 -8.05
C ASP A 302 -3.91 33.59 -6.75
N ILE A 303 -3.07 32.56 -6.86
CA ILE A 303 -2.42 31.88 -5.73
C ILE A 303 -0.90 32.06 -5.84
N ASP A 304 -0.29 32.54 -4.75
CA ASP A 304 1.16 32.54 -4.60
C ASP A 304 1.64 31.22 -3.97
N ALA A 305 2.36 30.40 -4.74
CA ALA A 305 2.88 29.11 -4.27
C ALA A 305 4.29 29.17 -3.64
N LYS A 306 4.88 30.37 -3.46
CA LYS A 306 6.27 30.55 -2.99
C LYS A 306 6.58 29.77 -1.71
N ASN A 307 5.63 29.75 -0.78
CA ASN A 307 5.77 29.11 0.53
C ASN A 307 4.96 27.81 0.69
N ILE A 308 4.10 27.49 -0.27
CA ILE A 308 3.23 26.31 -0.26
C ILE A 308 3.39 25.42 -1.51
N PRO A 309 4.62 25.16 -2.01
CA PRO A 309 4.83 24.39 -3.24
C PRO A 309 4.29 22.96 -3.14
N ASP A 310 4.13 22.48 -1.93
CA ASP A 310 3.63 21.17 -1.57
C ASP A 310 2.10 21.05 -1.76
N LEU A 311 1.35 22.16 -1.77
CA LEU A 311 -0.09 22.18 -2.03
C LEU A 311 -0.45 22.21 -3.52
N VAL A 312 0.49 22.58 -4.40
CA VAL A 312 0.19 22.85 -5.82
C VAL A 312 -0.54 21.68 -6.53
N PRO A 313 -0.14 20.40 -6.37
CA PRO A 313 -0.87 19.31 -7.02
C PRO A 313 -2.35 19.24 -6.64
N ILE A 314 -2.69 19.41 -5.35
CA ILE A 314 -4.08 19.34 -4.91
C ILE A 314 -4.85 20.63 -5.22
N LEU A 315 -4.17 21.78 -5.18
CA LEU A 315 -4.74 23.06 -5.61
C LEU A 315 -5.09 23.06 -7.10
N ALA A 316 -4.36 22.32 -7.93
CA ALA A 316 -4.69 22.18 -9.34
C ALA A 316 -6.01 21.43 -9.56
N ILE A 317 -6.30 20.42 -8.73
CA ILE A 317 -7.60 19.73 -8.75
C ILE A 317 -8.70 20.68 -8.26
N LEU A 318 -8.48 21.41 -7.16
CA LEU A 318 -9.42 22.42 -6.67
C LEU A 318 -9.72 23.48 -7.74
N ALA A 319 -8.68 24.02 -8.38
CA ALA A 319 -8.76 25.00 -9.47
C ALA A 319 -9.54 24.48 -10.68
N SER A 320 -9.37 23.20 -11.04
CA SER A 320 -10.12 22.58 -12.13
C SER A 320 -11.64 22.56 -11.89
N GLN A 321 -12.07 22.68 -10.62
CA GLN A 321 -13.48 22.70 -10.24
C GLN A 321 -14.02 24.12 -9.97
N ALA A 322 -13.18 25.15 -10.10
CA ALA A 322 -13.55 26.53 -9.83
C ALA A 322 -13.88 27.31 -11.11
N SER A 323 -14.90 28.15 -11.06
CA SER A 323 -15.32 28.97 -12.21
C SER A 323 -14.30 30.05 -12.55
N GLY A 324 -13.79 30.01 -13.79
CA GLY A 324 -12.79 30.94 -14.32
C GLY A 324 -11.42 30.29 -14.50
N THR A 325 -10.38 31.12 -14.59
CA THR A 325 -8.99 30.66 -14.71
C THR A 325 -8.23 30.98 -13.43
N THR A 326 -7.83 29.94 -12.70
CA THR A 326 -6.97 30.09 -11.52
C THR A 326 -5.52 30.16 -11.98
N THR A 327 -4.76 31.11 -11.44
CA THR A 327 -3.32 31.26 -11.69
C THR A 327 -2.53 30.88 -10.45
N ILE A 328 -1.46 30.10 -10.62
CA ILE A 328 -0.54 29.73 -9.54
C ILE A 328 0.86 30.23 -9.91
N ARG A 329 1.35 31.25 -9.20
CA ARG A 329 2.66 31.92 -9.44
C ARG A 329 3.76 31.34 -8.54
N ASN A 330 5.02 31.67 -8.84
CA ASN A 330 6.22 31.26 -8.08
C ASN A 330 6.38 29.74 -7.99
N VAL A 331 6.27 29.07 -9.14
CA VAL A 331 6.20 27.61 -9.28
C VAL A 331 7.51 26.96 -9.74
N GLU A 332 8.57 27.72 -9.97
CA GLU A 332 9.82 27.25 -10.57
C GLU A 332 10.46 26.14 -9.73
N ARG A 333 10.34 26.25 -8.40
CA ARG A 333 10.89 25.25 -7.48
C ARG A 333 10.22 23.88 -7.58
N LEU A 334 9.02 23.78 -8.15
CA LEU A 334 8.33 22.51 -8.34
C LEU A 334 9.14 21.54 -9.21
N ILE A 335 10.02 22.05 -10.07
CA ILE A 335 10.88 21.24 -10.96
C ILE A 335 11.88 20.39 -10.14
N ILE A 336 12.41 20.92 -9.05
CA ILE A 336 13.48 20.31 -8.23
C ILE A 336 12.95 19.59 -6.99
N LYS A 337 11.64 19.33 -6.92
CA LYS A 337 11.02 18.56 -5.82
C LYS A 337 11.27 17.06 -6.04
N GLU A 338 10.52 16.22 -5.33
CA GLU A 338 10.63 14.77 -5.40
C GLU A 338 10.45 14.21 -6.82
N SER A 339 9.63 14.88 -7.61
CA SER A 339 9.51 14.74 -9.05
C SER A 339 9.43 16.14 -9.67
N ASN A 340 9.46 16.25 -11.01
CA ASN A 340 9.09 17.50 -11.68
C ASN A 340 7.59 17.73 -11.51
N ARG A 341 7.23 18.40 -10.42
CA ARG A 341 5.83 18.64 -10.02
C ARG A 341 5.16 19.70 -10.87
N LEU A 342 5.91 20.57 -11.54
CA LEU A 342 5.35 21.56 -12.46
C LEU A 342 4.69 20.84 -13.63
N GLU A 343 5.48 20.04 -14.34
CA GLU A 343 5.01 19.26 -15.48
C GLU A 343 3.96 18.22 -15.05
N GLY A 344 4.22 17.50 -13.94
CA GLY A 344 3.28 16.49 -13.43
C GLY A 344 1.90 17.06 -13.07
N THR A 345 1.83 18.31 -12.57
CA THR A 345 0.56 18.97 -12.25
C THR A 345 -0.24 19.26 -13.52
N ILE A 346 0.41 19.77 -14.56
CA ILE A 346 -0.22 20.05 -15.85
C ILE A 346 -0.71 18.76 -16.51
N GLU A 347 0.13 17.72 -16.53
CA GLU A 347 -0.22 16.41 -17.07
C GLU A 347 -1.39 15.78 -16.33
N MET A 348 -1.42 15.87 -14.99
CA MET A 348 -2.51 15.32 -14.18
C MET A 348 -3.84 15.98 -14.54
N VAL A 349 -3.91 17.31 -14.60
CA VAL A 349 -5.14 18.02 -14.99
C VAL A 349 -5.58 17.62 -16.40
N LYS A 350 -4.66 17.56 -17.36
CA LYS A 350 -4.94 17.14 -18.74
C LYS A 350 -5.42 15.69 -18.81
N ALA A 351 -4.86 14.78 -18.01
CA ALA A 351 -5.26 13.38 -17.98
C ALA A 351 -6.73 13.20 -17.52
N PHE A 352 -7.25 14.10 -16.69
CA PHE A 352 -8.67 14.13 -16.33
C PHE A 352 -9.56 14.91 -17.32
N GLY A 353 -8.99 15.40 -18.42
CA GLY A 353 -9.71 16.16 -19.46
C GLY A 353 -9.77 17.68 -19.21
N GLY A 354 -9.02 18.20 -18.24
CA GLY A 354 -8.94 19.64 -17.98
C GLY A 354 -7.89 20.38 -18.81
N THR A 355 -7.93 21.70 -18.75
CA THR A 355 -6.97 22.59 -19.43
C THR A 355 -6.01 23.20 -18.42
N ALA A 356 -4.73 22.92 -18.58
CA ALA A 356 -3.65 23.54 -17.81
C ALA A 356 -2.45 23.88 -18.70
N SER A 357 -1.79 25.01 -18.42
CA SER A 357 -0.58 25.47 -19.12
C SER A 357 0.38 26.17 -18.17
N TYR A 358 1.64 26.27 -18.58
CA TYR A 358 2.67 27.08 -17.93
C TYR A 358 3.29 28.00 -18.98
N ASP A 359 3.34 29.30 -18.69
CA ASP A 359 3.81 30.35 -19.62
C ASP A 359 5.26 30.80 -19.36
N GLY A 360 5.93 30.18 -18.38
CA GLY A 360 7.27 30.59 -17.91
C GLY A 360 7.25 31.28 -16.56
N GLU A 361 6.09 31.73 -16.07
CA GLU A 361 5.96 32.41 -14.76
C GLU A 361 4.92 31.74 -13.87
N LYS A 362 3.81 31.26 -14.46
CA LYS A 362 2.67 30.74 -13.68
C LYS A 362 1.99 29.56 -14.36
N ILE A 363 1.38 28.70 -13.54
CA ILE A 363 0.47 27.67 -14.02
C ILE A 363 -0.92 28.30 -14.13
N SER A 364 -1.56 28.19 -15.29
CA SER A 364 -2.94 28.62 -15.52
C SER A 364 -3.83 27.39 -15.66
N ILE A 365 -4.93 27.33 -14.90
CA ILE A 365 -5.85 26.19 -14.87
C ILE A 365 -7.27 26.71 -15.07
N GLN A 366 -7.95 26.21 -16.10
CA GLN A 366 -9.31 26.62 -16.44
C GLN A 366 -10.34 25.69 -15.81
N GLY A 367 -11.37 26.26 -15.19
CA GLY A 367 -12.51 25.55 -14.63
C GLY A 367 -13.85 26.29 -14.79
N PRO A 368 -14.97 25.64 -14.42
CA PRO A 368 -15.02 24.26 -13.93
C PRO A 368 -14.91 23.25 -15.09
N VAL A 369 -14.29 22.11 -14.83
CA VAL A 369 -14.16 20.99 -15.78
C VAL A 369 -14.90 19.78 -15.25
N HIS A 370 -15.65 19.14 -16.13
CA HIS A 370 -16.23 17.83 -15.88
C HIS A 370 -15.16 16.74 -16.03
N LEU A 371 -14.55 16.33 -14.91
CA LEU A 371 -13.42 15.40 -14.93
C LEU A 371 -13.86 14.01 -15.42
N ARG A 372 -12.98 13.33 -16.16
CA ARG A 372 -13.20 11.95 -16.63
C ARG A 372 -12.18 11.00 -16.02
N GLY A 373 -12.66 9.84 -15.60
CA GLY A 373 -11.83 8.76 -15.07
C GLY A 373 -10.73 8.38 -16.05
N SER A 374 -9.50 8.29 -15.55
CA SER A 374 -8.30 8.07 -16.36
C SER A 374 -7.23 7.30 -15.58
N SER A 375 -6.02 7.20 -16.11
CA SER A 375 -4.88 6.57 -15.43
C SER A 375 -3.66 7.51 -15.40
N PRO A 376 -3.71 8.63 -14.64
CA PRO A 376 -2.60 9.58 -14.60
C PRO A 376 -1.34 8.94 -14.02
N ASN A 377 -0.17 9.34 -14.53
CA ASN A 377 1.11 8.89 -13.99
C ASN A 377 1.43 9.68 -12.71
N THR A 378 1.48 9.01 -11.56
CA THR A 378 1.82 9.66 -10.28
C THR A 378 3.30 10.04 -10.13
N ARG A 379 4.16 9.66 -11.09
CA ARG A 379 5.59 10.00 -11.13
C ARG A 379 6.38 9.56 -9.87
N GLY A 380 5.87 8.59 -9.11
CA GLY A 380 6.50 8.15 -7.85
C GLY A 380 6.33 9.12 -6.68
N ASP A 381 5.45 10.11 -6.84
CA ASP A 381 5.21 11.20 -5.89
C ASP A 381 3.88 10.96 -5.15
N HIS A 382 3.99 10.93 -3.82
CA HIS A 382 2.85 10.69 -2.93
C HIS A 382 1.77 11.77 -3.05
N ARG A 383 2.12 13.02 -3.41
CA ARG A 383 1.15 14.11 -3.55
C ARG A 383 0.29 13.97 -4.80
N PHE A 384 0.85 13.47 -5.91
CA PHE A 384 0.05 13.11 -7.08
C PHE A 384 -0.84 11.91 -6.79
N THR A 385 -0.33 10.90 -6.08
CA THR A 385 -1.14 9.73 -5.68
C THR A 385 -2.40 10.14 -4.90
N MET A 386 -2.24 11.01 -3.90
CA MET A 386 -3.37 11.53 -3.12
C MET A 386 -4.27 12.47 -3.95
N SER A 387 -3.69 13.33 -4.81
CA SER A 387 -4.47 14.24 -5.67
C SER A 387 -5.33 13.50 -6.68
N VAL A 388 -4.81 12.43 -7.31
CA VAL A 388 -5.58 11.57 -8.23
C VAL A 388 -6.76 10.90 -7.50
N ALA A 389 -6.56 10.47 -6.26
CA ALA A 389 -7.65 9.90 -5.45
C ALA A 389 -8.75 10.92 -5.11
N ILE A 390 -8.38 12.18 -4.82
CA ILE A 390 -9.34 13.26 -4.58
C ILE A 390 -10.05 13.67 -5.87
N ALA A 391 -9.34 13.78 -6.99
CA ALA A 391 -9.93 14.06 -8.31
C ALA A 391 -10.97 12.99 -8.70
N ALA A 392 -10.71 11.71 -8.37
CA ALA A 392 -11.62 10.62 -8.64
C ALA A 392 -13.01 10.74 -7.97
N LEU A 393 -13.15 11.57 -6.93
CA LEU A 393 -14.44 11.81 -6.26
C LEU A 393 -15.48 12.42 -7.21
N VAL A 394 -15.03 13.28 -8.13
CA VAL A 394 -15.87 14.04 -9.06
C VAL A 394 -15.61 13.67 -10.53
N ALA A 395 -14.81 12.62 -10.77
CA ALA A 395 -14.53 12.13 -12.11
C ALA A 395 -15.56 11.09 -12.57
N ASP A 396 -16.06 11.26 -13.79
CA ASP A 396 -16.96 10.30 -14.43
C ASP A 396 -16.21 9.04 -14.88
N GLY A 397 -16.68 7.89 -14.41
CA GLY A 397 -16.06 6.59 -14.73
C GLY A 397 -15.06 6.14 -13.67
N GLU A 398 -14.09 5.34 -14.09
CA GLU A 398 -13.09 4.75 -13.19
C GLU A 398 -11.73 5.41 -13.35
N THR A 399 -11.13 5.79 -12.23
CA THR A 399 -9.78 6.31 -12.17
C THR A 399 -8.85 5.22 -11.64
N THR A 400 -7.80 4.91 -12.38
CA THR A 400 -6.75 4.01 -11.89
C THR A 400 -5.64 4.82 -11.23
N ILE A 401 -5.38 4.52 -9.96
CA ILE A 401 -4.26 5.10 -9.20
C ILE A 401 -3.11 4.09 -9.24
N ASP A 402 -2.02 4.46 -9.91
CA ASP A 402 -0.77 3.70 -9.87
C ASP A 402 0.02 4.00 -8.59
N ARG A 403 0.94 3.09 -8.23
CA ARG A 403 1.82 3.23 -7.05
C ARG A 403 1.11 3.72 -5.77
N PRO A 404 -0.05 3.15 -5.39
CA PRO A 404 -0.83 3.64 -4.25
C PRO A 404 -0.06 3.58 -2.92
N THR A 405 1.03 2.81 -2.84
CA THR A 405 1.88 2.68 -1.66
C THR A 405 2.81 3.87 -1.42
N ASP A 406 2.94 4.80 -2.37
CA ASP A 406 3.85 5.96 -2.23
C ASP A 406 3.40 6.91 -1.10
N ILE A 407 2.12 6.84 -0.70
CA ILE A 407 1.57 7.56 0.47
C ILE A 407 2.35 7.31 1.76
N LYS A 408 3.07 6.18 1.89
CA LYS A 408 3.87 5.86 3.08
C LYS A 408 4.90 6.93 3.45
N LYS A 409 5.32 7.75 2.47
CA LYS A 409 6.30 8.81 2.66
C LYS A 409 5.80 9.94 3.57
N SER A 410 4.49 10.22 3.58
CA SER A 410 3.94 11.32 4.39
C SER A 410 2.62 11.01 5.08
N TYR A 411 1.77 10.16 4.51
CA TYR A 411 0.44 9.88 5.02
C TYR A 411 0.07 8.40 4.88
N PRO A 412 0.71 7.50 5.65
CA PRO A 412 0.47 6.06 5.55
C PRO A 412 -0.99 5.64 5.74
N ALA A 413 -1.79 6.43 6.47
CA ALA A 413 -3.22 6.19 6.75
C ALA A 413 -4.19 6.76 5.69
N PHE A 414 -3.70 7.37 4.61
CA PHE A 414 -4.54 8.10 3.65
C PHE A 414 -5.74 7.29 3.10
N PHE A 415 -5.51 6.07 2.59
CA PHE A 415 -6.61 5.25 2.04
C PHE A 415 -7.50 4.60 3.11
N GLU A 416 -7.08 4.61 4.38
CA GLU A 416 -7.95 4.24 5.49
C GLU A 416 -8.95 5.38 5.72
N HIS A 417 -8.46 6.59 5.94
CA HIS A 417 -9.29 7.79 6.11
C HIS A 417 -10.19 8.06 4.89
N TYR A 418 -9.69 7.84 3.67
CA TYR A 418 -10.48 7.96 2.44
C TYR A 418 -11.70 7.02 2.45
N ARG A 419 -11.52 5.76 2.86
CA ARG A 419 -12.62 4.79 2.96
C ARG A 419 -13.54 5.08 4.14
N GLU A 420 -13.00 5.53 5.29
CA GLU A 420 -13.79 5.91 6.47
C GLU A 420 -14.75 7.06 6.19
N LEU A 421 -14.31 8.03 5.37
CA LEU A 421 -15.15 9.12 4.89
C LEU A 421 -16.12 8.70 3.76
N GLY A 422 -16.12 7.44 3.31
CA GLY A 422 -17.05 6.95 2.29
C GLY A 422 -16.53 6.95 0.86
N GLY A 423 -15.25 7.25 0.65
CA GLY A 423 -14.60 7.17 -0.65
C GLY A 423 -14.61 5.75 -1.24
N ASP A 424 -14.91 5.65 -2.53
CA ASP A 424 -15.01 4.38 -3.25
C ASP A 424 -13.69 4.04 -3.94
N VAL A 425 -12.86 3.27 -3.23
CA VAL A 425 -11.59 2.77 -3.76
C VAL A 425 -11.45 1.28 -3.49
N MET A 426 -11.00 0.55 -4.49
CA MET A 426 -10.80 -0.90 -4.44
C MET A 426 -9.48 -1.31 -5.05
N THR A 427 -8.90 -2.39 -4.57
CA THR A 427 -7.66 -2.90 -5.17
C THR A 427 -7.87 -3.47 -6.57
N LEU A 428 -6.86 -3.30 -7.41
CA LEU A 428 -6.74 -3.90 -8.74
C LEU A 428 -5.47 -4.73 -8.78
N GLN A 429 -5.65 -6.04 -8.92
CA GLN A 429 -4.55 -6.99 -9.00
C GLN A 429 -3.90 -6.96 -10.39
N PRO A 430 -2.61 -7.34 -10.49
CA PRO A 430 -1.97 -7.55 -11.78
C PRO A 430 -2.73 -8.60 -12.61
N ALA A 431 -2.69 -8.46 -13.93
CA ALA A 431 -3.34 -9.40 -14.83
C ALA A 431 -2.75 -10.81 -14.68
N MET A 432 -3.61 -11.81 -14.81
CA MET A 432 -3.25 -13.18 -15.10
C MET A 432 -3.40 -13.43 -16.61
N GLY A 433 -2.52 -14.26 -17.18
CA GLY A 433 -2.53 -14.60 -18.62
C GLY A 433 -1.83 -13.57 -19.52
N VAL A 434 -1.61 -13.96 -20.77
CA VAL A 434 -0.98 -13.15 -21.82
C VAL A 434 -1.96 -12.85 -22.95
N ALA A 435 -2.64 -13.86 -23.49
CA ALA A 435 -3.68 -13.71 -24.51
C ALA A 435 -5.04 -13.44 -23.86
N LEU A 436 -5.41 -14.24 -22.85
CA LEU A 436 -6.62 -14.09 -22.06
C LEU A 436 -6.34 -13.31 -20.77
N LYS A 437 -6.06 -12.00 -20.91
CA LYS A 437 -5.65 -11.15 -19.78
C LYS A 437 -6.82 -10.92 -18.84
N THR A 438 -6.76 -11.51 -17.66
CA THR A 438 -7.81 -11.44 -16.65
C THR A 438 -7.34 -10.63 -15.44
N TYR A 439 -8.05 -9.56 -15.11
CA TYR A 439 -7.77 -8.70 -13.97
C TYR A 439 -8.83 -8.90 -12.90
N PHE A 440 -8.41 -9.10 -11.66
CA PHE A 440 -9.31 -9.18 -10.51
C PHE A 440 -9.24 -7.89 -9.70
N TYR A 441 -10.40 -7.42 -9.24
CA TYR A 441 -10.50 -6.22 -8.43
C TYR A 441 -11.51 -6.37 -7.30
N GLY A 442 -11.40 -5.49 -6.32
CA GLY A 442 -12.29 -5.45 -5.16
C GLY A 442 -11.59 -5.78 -3.84
N ASP A 443 -12.34 -5.63 -2.77
CA ASP A 443 -11.91 -5.97 -1.41
C ASP A 443 -13.06 -6.67 -0.69
N SER A 444 -12.75 -7.53 0.28
CA SER A 444 -13.77 -8.33 0.98
C SER A 444 -14.80 -7.52 1.78
N HIS A 445 -14.40 -6.31 2.19
CA HIS A 445 -15.23 -5.33 2.91
C HIS A 445 -15.49 -4.08 2.07
N GLY A 446 -15.05 -4.06 0.81
CA GLY A 446 -15.45 -3.05 -0.16
C GLY A 446 -16.90 -3.27 -0.62
N LYS A 447 -17.41 -2.38 -1.48
CA LYS A 447 -18.79 -2.48 -2.01
C LYS A 447 -18.98 -3.68 -2.94
N ARG A 448 -17.91 -4.14 -3.60
CA ARG A 448 -17.95 -5.18 -4.63
C ARG A 448 -16.60 -5.85 -4.84
N VAL A 449 -16.65 -7.03 -5.45
CA VAL A 449 -15.51 -7.71 -6.09
C VAL A 449 -15.87 -8.01 -7.54
N GLY A 450 -14.88 -8.17 -8.40
CA GLY A 450 -15.15 -8.37 -9.82
C GLY A 450 -13.92 -8.74 -10.62
N PHE A 451 -14.14 -8.91 -11.91
CA PHE A 451 -13.07 -9.06 -12.88
C PHE A 451 -13.38 -8.32 -14.17
N PHE A 452 -12.32 -8.03 -14.92
CA PHE A 452 -12.44 -7.79 -16.35
C PHE A 452 -11.43 -8.65 -17.12
N MET A 453 -11.83 -9.06 -18.31
CA MET A 453 -11.09 -10.02 -19.13
C MET A 453 -11.02 -9.53 -20.58
N ASP A 454 -9.79 -9.43 -21.08
CA ASP A 454 -9.48 -9.12 -22.47
C ASP A 454 -9.04 -10.39 -23.21
N GLY A 455 -9.30 -10.45 -24.51
CA GLY A 455 -8.89 -11.58 -25.37
C GLY A 455 -9.85 -12.77 -25.39
N MET A 456 -11.07 -12.61 -24.87
CA MET A 456 -12.11 -13.64 -24.99
C MET A 456 -12.65 -13.66 -26.44
N PRO A 457 -12.56 -14.80 -27.17
CA PRO A 457 -13.11 -14.90 -28.53
C PRO A 457 -14.61 -14.63 -28.59
N SER A 458 -15.10 -14.19 -29.75
CA SER A 458 -16.53 -13.96 -29.99
C SER A 458 -17.29 -15.29 -30.20
N GLY A 459 -18.60 -15.30 -29.93
CA GLY A 459 -19.49 -16.43 -30.19
C GLY A 459 -19.36 -17.60 -29.21
N ILE A 460 -18.81 -17.40 -28.01
CA ILE A 460 -18.82 -18.39 -26.93
C ILE A 460 -20.10 -18.22 -26.12
N GLU A 461 -20.89 -19.28 -26.01
CA GLU A 461 -22.15 -19.25 -25.27
C GLU A 461 -21.91 -19.32 -23.76
N VAL A 462 -22.23 -18.23 -23.07
CA VAL A 462 -22.11 -18.08 -21.62
C VAL A 462 -23.38 -17.42 -21.10
N SER A 463 -24.29 -18.21 -20.54
CA SER A 463 -25.49 -17.66 -19.90
C SER A 463 -25.15 -17.14 -18.50
N PRO A 464 -25.83 -16.07 -18.02
CA PRO A 464 -25.73 -15.63 -16.64
C PRO A 464 -26.03 -16.75 -15.63
N SER A 465 -26.97 -17.64 -15.93
CA SER A 465 -27.32 -18.80 -15.08
C SER A 465 -26.15 -19.76 -14.89
N PHE A 466 -25.36 -20.01 -15.94
CA PHE A 466 -24.19 -20.87 -15.85
C PHE A 466 -23.11 -20.28 -14.93
N VAL A 467 -22.91 -18.95 -14.98
CA VAL A 467 -21.98 -18.27 -14.07
C VAL A 467 -22.46 -18.36 -12.62
N GLU A 468 -23.77 -18.25 -12.39
CA GLU A 468 -24.41 -18.45 -11.08
C GLU A 468 -24.20 -19.88 -10.56
N GLU A 469 -24.42 -20.90 -11.40
CA GLU A 469 -24.21 -22.31 -11.06
C GLU A 469 -22.75 -22.59 -10.64
N GLU A 470 -21.77 -22.03 -11.36
CA GLU A 470 -20.35 -22.15 -11.02
C GLU A 470 -20.03 -21.49 -9.67
N LEU A 471 -20.60 -20.29 -9.42
CA LEU A 471 -20.46 -19.62 -8.13
C LEU A 471 -21.11 -20.40 -6.99
N ASP A 472 -22.26 -21.05 -7.23
CA ASP A 472 -22.97 -21.88 -6.26
C ASP A 472 -22.17 -23.09 -5.80
N LYS A 473 -21.30 -23.66 -6.66
CA LYS A 473 -20.38 -24.75 -6.29
C LYS A 473 -19.39 -24.33 -5.20
N ARG A 474 -19.01 -23.04 -5.17
CA ARG A 474 -18.11 -22.44 -4.17
C ARG A 474 -18.83 -22.07 -2.86
N ARG A 475 -20.15 -21.84 -2.89
CA ARG A 475 -20.89 -21.33 -1.73
C ARG A 475 -20.88 -22.30 -0.56
N SER A 476 -20.94 -21.73 0.64
CA SER A 476 -21.11 -22.50 1.88
C SER A 476 -22.51 -23.09 1.94
N LYS A 477 -22.62 -24.43 1.82
CA LYS A 477 -23.89 -25.17 1.88
C LYS A 477 -24.03 -26.03 3.14
N SER A 478 -22.98 -26.18 3.95
CA SER A 478 -22.96 -27.08 5.11
C SER A 478 -22.37 -26.42 6.37
N LYS A 479 -22.62 -27.04 7.53
CA LYS A 479 -22.04 -26.63 8.84
C LYS A 479 -20.52 -26.79 8.90
N LEU A 480 -19.91 -27.49 7.92
CA LEU A 480 -18.48 -27.75 7.83
C LEU A 480 -17.70 -26.60 7.15
N THR A 481 -18.41 -25.58 6.68
CA THR A 481 -17.84 -24.41 6.02
C THR A 481 -18.28 -23.12 6.70
N THR A 482 -17.69 -21.98 6.34
CA THR A 482 -17.99 -20.67 6.94
C THR A 482 -19.50 -20.39 7.03
N PRO A 483 -20.03 -19.90 8.16
CA PRO A 483 -21.43 -19.51 8.26
C PRO A 483 -21.80 -18.24 7.47
N ARG A 484 -20.86 -17.57 6.78
CA ARG A 484 -21.16 -16.39 5.95
C ARG A 484 -21.98 -16.80 4.73
N ARG A 485 -23.11 -16.12 4.51
CA ARG A 485 -24.01 -16.34 3.36
C ARG A 485 -24.03 -15.09 2.50
N GLU A 486 -23.13 -15.05 1.51
CA GLU A 486 -23.21 -14.05 0.43
C GLU A 486 -24.09 -14.61 -0.69
N GLU A 487 -24.92 -13.76 -1.30
CA GLU A 487 -25.79 -14.14 -2.41
C GLU A 487 -25.03 -14.43 -3.71
N ASP A 488 -23.73 -14.08 -3.79
CA ASP A 488 -22.82 -14.26 -4.93
C ASP A 488 -23.48 -14.14 -6.32
N LYS A 489 -24.31 -13.10 -6.49
CA LYS A 489 -25.02 -12.85 -7.74
C LYS A 489 -24.13 -12.04 -8.70
N PRO A 490 -23.75 -12.60 -9.87
CA PRO A 490 -22.94 -11.91 -10.85
C PRO A 490 -23.78 -10.89 -11.63
N ILE A 491 -23.22 -9.72 -11.86
CA ILE A 491 -23.76 -8.68 -12.74
C ILE A 491 -22.78 -8.53 -13.90
N ILE A 492 -23.19 -9.00 -15.08
CA ILE A 492 -22.39 -8.87 -16.30
C ILE A 492 -22.64 -7.48 -16.88
N ILE A 493 -21.58 -6.67 -16.94
CA ILE A 493 -21.63 -5.26 -17.33
C ILE A 493 -21.34 -5.10 -18.84
N SER A 494 -20.42 -5.90 -19.38
CA SER A 494 -20.01 -5.85 -20.79
C SER A 494 -19.44 -7.19 -21.26
N GLY A 495 -19.28 -7.34 -22.57
CA GLY A 495 -18.64 -8.48 -23.22
C GLY A 495 -19.57 -9.62 -23.60
N LEU A 496 -20.90 -9.42 -23.50
CA LEU A 496 -21.92 -10.36 -23.97
C LEU A 496 -22.99 -9.64 -24.80
N SER A 497 -23.42 -10.29 -25.88
CA SER A 497 -24.61 -9.96 -26.66
C SER A 497 -25.43 -11.23 -26.86
N ALA A 498 -26.71 -11.21 -26.47
CA ALA A 498 -27.60 -12.39 -26.53
C ALA A 498 -26.96 -13.68 -25.94
N ASN A 499 -26.36 -13.59 -24.75
CA ASN A 499 -25.64 -14.67 -24.05
C ASN A 499 -24.43 -15.26 -24.80
N LYS A 500 -23.93 -14.58 -25.82
CA LYS A 500 -22.69 -14.93 -26.51
C LYS A 500 -21.65 -13.85 -26.29
N THR A 501 -20.40 -14.24 -26.13
CA THR A 501 -19.28 -13.29 -26.10
C THR A 501 -19.24 -12.50 -27.41
N ASP A 502 -19.01 -11.19 -27.33
CA ASP A 502 -19.04 -10.28 -28.48
C ASP A 502 -17.64 -9.92 -28.99
N GLY A 503 -16.58 -10.42 -28.34
CA GLY A 503 -15.18 -10.10 -28.61
C GLY A 503 -14.67 -8.84 -27.89
N ASN A 504 -15.54 -8.09 -27.22
CA ASN A 504 -15.15 -6.96 -26.37
C ASN A 504 -14.73 -7.44 -24.98
N ARG A 505 -14.18 -6.51 -24.19
CA ARG A 505 -13.83 -6.75 -22.79
C ARG A 505 -15.03 -7.25 -21.99
N VAL A 506 -14.90 -8.45 -21.43
CA VAL A 506 -15.86 -9.01 -20.49
C VAL A 506 -15.66 -8.35 -19.14
N ARG A 507 -16.75 -7.90 -18.50
CA ARG A 507 -16.71 -7.32 -17.16
C ARG A 507 -17.84 -7.85 -16.31
N VAL A 508 -17.51 -8.35 -15.12
CA VAL A 508 -18.48 -8.90 -14.18
C VAL A 508 -18.22 -8.37 -12.77
N GLU A 509 -19.30 -7.97 -12.09
CA GLU A 509 -19.28 -7.50 -10.71
C GLU A 509 -20.14 -8.38 -9.81
N ILE A 510 -19.68 -8.58 -8.58
CA ILE A 510 -20.39 -9.27 -7.50
C ILE A 510 -20.43 -8.30 -6.32
N ARG A 511 -21.64 -7.91 -5.89
CA ARG A 511 -21.81 -7.00 -4.74
C ARG A 511 -21.58 -7.74 -3.42
N ASN A 512 -20.93 -7.08 -2.46
CA ASN A 512 -20.83 -7.59 -1.09
C ASN A 512 -22.06 -7.11 -0.29
N LYS A 513 -22.73 -8.01 0.43
CA LYS A 513 -23.91 -7.68 1.27
C LYS A 513 -23.72 -7.96 2.77
N ASP A 514 -22.93 -8.97 3.14
CA ASP A 514 -22.73 -9.41 4.53
C ASP A 514 -21.34 -9.00 5.05
N THR A 515 -21.17 -7.71 5.41
CA THR A 515 -19.91 -7.17 5.96
C THR A 515 -20.05 -6.77 7.43
N HIS A 516 -19.54 -7.61 8.34
CA HIS A 516 -19.44 -7.29 9.76
C HIS A 516 -18.05 -6.76 10.11
N SER A 517 -17.90 -5.44 10.19
CA SER A 517 -16.61 -4.78 10.48
C SER A 517 -16.25 -4.75 11.98
N SER A 518 -17.21 -4.96 12.87
CA SER A 518 -17.03 -4.84 14.33
C SER A 518 -16.07 -5.88 14.92
N SER A 519 -16.08 -7.12 14.41
CA SER A 519 -15.21 -8.21 14.88
C SER A 519 -13.72 -7.96 14.60
N TYR A 520 -13.39 -7.12 13.60
CA TYR A 520 -12.00 -6.88 13.20
C TYR A 520 -11.34 -5.70 13.92
N LYS A 521 -12.12 -4.81 14.56
CA LYS A 521 -11.55 -3.67 15.31
C LYS A 521 -10.67 -4.13 16.47
N ALA A 522 -11.08 -5.18 17.18
CA ALA A 522 -10.38 -5.72 18.34
C ALA A 522 -8.98 -6.29 18.01
N ILE A 523 -8.77 -6.69 16.74
CA ILE A 523 -7.51 -7.29 16.28
C ILE A 523 -6.78 -6.42 15.25
N LYS A 524 -7.17 -5.14 15.09
CA LYS A 524 -6.58 -4.23 14.08
C LYS A 524 -5.06 -4.19 14.16
N GLU A 525 -4.50 -4.17 15.37
CA GLU A 525 -3.06 -4.08 15.63
C GLU A 525 -2.40 -5.41 16.01
N LEU A 526 -3.15 -6.51 16.01
CA LEU A 526 -2.63 -7.85 16.29
C LEU A 526 -2.37 -8.61 14.99
N LEU A 527 -1.30 -9.42 14.95
CA LEU A 527 -0.96 -10.22 13.78
C LEU A 527 -1.50 -11.64 13.91
N ARG A 528 -2.23 -12.16 12.92
CA ARG A 528 -2.67 -13.56 12.98
C ARG A 528 -1.54 -14.52 12.57
N PRO A 529 -1.16 -15.51 13.41
CA PRO A 529 -0.11 -16.47 13.06
C PRO A 529 -0.37 -17.22 11.74
N GLY A 530 0.63 -17.24 10.86
CA GLY A 530 0.52 -17.87 9.54
C GLY A 530 -0.38 -17.16 8.53
N HIS A 531 -0.93 -15.98 8.87
CA HIS A 531 -1.66 -15.11 7.95
C HIS A 531 -0.75 -14.05 7.32
N GLY A 532 -1.19 -13.44 6.22
CA GLY A 532 -0.46 -12.37 5.53
C GLY A 532 -0.55 -10.97 6.17
N ASP A 533 -0.95 -10.83 7.45
CA ASP A 533 -1.19 -9.52 8.06
C ASP A 533 0.07 -8.65 8.11
N LEU A 534 1.18 -9.23 8.58
CA LEU A 534 2.46 -8.52 8.69
C LEU A 534 2.94 -8.07 7.32
N THR A 535 3.03 -9.01 6.38
CA THR A 535 3.57 -8.74 5.04
C THR A 535 2.69 -7.74 4.29
N ALA A 536 1.37 -7.80 4.45
CA ALA A 536 0.44 -6.86 3.83
C ALA A 536 0.57 -5.45 4.43
N LYS A 537 0.53 -5.31 5.76
CA LYS A 537 0.66 -4.01 6.43
C LYS A 537 2.01 -3.36 6.11
N MET A 538 3.10 -4.12 6.20
CA MET A 538 4.45 -3.62 5.92
C MET A 538 4.63 -3.23 4.44
N LYS A 539 4.06 -3.99 3.50
CA LYS A 539 4.20 -3.70 2.07
C LYS A 539 3.22 -2.66 1.54
N PHE A 540 2.00 -2.60 2.05
CA PHE A 540 0.92 -1.82 1.43
C PHE A 540 0.37 -0.69 2.31
N ALA A 541 0.72 -0.59 3.59
CA ALA A 541 0.14 0.40 4.53
C ALA A 541 -1.40 0.42 4.43
N SER A 542 -2.05 1.60 4.45
CA SER A 542 -3.52 1.70 4.37
C SER A 542 -4.14 1.33 3.02
N VAL A 543 -3.34 1.04 1.99
CA VAL A 543 -3.87 0.42 0.76
C VAL A 543 -4.47 -0.95 1.11
N PHE A 544 -3.86 -1.67 2.05
CA PHE A 544 -4.42 -2.90 2.60
C PHE A 544 -5.54 -2.60 3.58
N ASP A 545 -6.76 -2.97 3.20
CA ASP A 545 -7.90 -2.97 4.12
C ASP A 545 -7.79 -4.17 5.07
N TYR A 546 -7.46 -3.90 6.33
CA TYR A 546 -7.33 -4.95 7.35
C TYR A 546 -8.67 -5.67 7.62
N ARG A 547 -9.81 -5.03 7.33
CA ARG A 547 -11.14 -5.60 7.56
C ARG A 547 -11.33 -6.78 6.61
N GLY A 548 -11.45 -7.98 7.18
CA GLY A 548 -11.55 -9.24 6.43
C GLY A 548 -10.41 -9.51 5.46
N SER A 549 -9.20 -9.05 5.76
CA SER A 549 -7.99 -9.26 4.97
C SER A 549 -8.00 -8.63 3.56
N GLY A 550 -8.90 -7.68 3.26
CA GLY A 550 -8.91 -6.94 1.98
C GLY A 550 -8.78 -7.83 0.74
N PHE A 551 -7.80 -7.54 -0.11
CA PHE A 551 -7.45 -8.30 -1.31
C PHE A 551 -6.81 -9.69 -1.06
N LEU A 552 -6.37 -9.98 0.16
CA LEU A 552 -5.88 -11.32 0.55
C LEU A 552 -7.01 -12.26 0.97
N SER A 553 -8.25 -11.77 0.98
CA SER A 553 -9.41 -12.56 1.39
C SER A 553 -9.77 -13.65 0.38
N ALA A 554 -10.19 -14.81 0.89
CA ALA A 554 -10.87 -15.82 0.08
C ALA A 554 -12.17 -15.31 -0.57
N ARG A 555 -12.66 -14.10 -0.23
CA ARG A 555 -13.74 -13.44 -0.98
C ARG A 555 -13.35 -13.17 -2.44
N LEU A 556 -12.08 -12.84 -2.69
CA LEU A 556 -11.57 -12.54 -4.02
C LEU A 556 -11.51 -13.76 -4.95
N THR A 557 -11.80 -14.96 -4.45
CA THR A 557 -11.94 -16.14 -5.30
C THR A 557 -13.31 -16.28 -5.94
N ALA A 558 -14.32 -15.51 -5.50
CA ALA A 558 -15.61 -15.44 -6.18
C ALA A 558 -15.48 -14.93 -7.62
N PRO A 559 -14.85 -13.76 -7.90
CA PRO A 559 -14.65 -13.31 -9.27
C PRO A 559 -13.72 -14.24 -10.06
N VAL A 560 -12.81 -14.98 -9.42
CA VAL A 560 -12.01 -16.04 -10.07
C VAL A 560 -12.91 -17.14 -10.61
N VAL A 561 -13.83 -17.66 -9.79
CA VAL A 561 -14.79 -18.70 -10.23
C VAL A 561 -15.69 -18.18 -11.35
N ALA A 562 -16.18 -16.94 -11.23
CA ALA A 562 -16.97 -16.32 -12.29
C ALA A 562 -16.18 -16.20 -13.62
N ALA A 563 -14.91 -15.76 -13.57
CA ALA A 563 -14.03 -15.73 -14.74
C ALA A 563 -13.73 -17.14 -15.28
N GLY A 564 -13.55 -18.11 -14.39
CA GLY A 564 -13.38 -19.52 -14.73
C GLY A 564 -14.56 -20.08 -15.52
N ALA A 565 -15.80 -19.66 -15.24
CA ALA A 565 -16.98 -20.08 -15.99
C ALA A 565 -16.87 -19.74 -17.49
N PHE A 566 -16.39 -18.53 -17.79
CA PHE A 566 -16.13 -18.08 -19.16
C PHE A 566 -15.05 -18.94 -19.84
N ALA A 567 -13.93 -19.18 -19.16
CA ALA A 567 -12.86 -20.04 -19.67
C ALA A 567 -13.31 -21.50 -19.86
N LYS A 568 -14.10 -22.06 -18.95
CA LYS A 568 -14.64 -23.42 -19.05
C LYS A 568 -15.54 -23.59 -20.28
N LYS A 569 -16.39 -22.60 -20.60
CA LYS A 569 -17.22 -22.65 -21.82
C LYS A 569 -16.38 -22.58 -23.09
N LEU A 570 -15.33 -21.76 -23.10
CA LEU A 570 -14.37 -21.70 -24.20
C LEU A 570 -13.66 -23.05 -24.39
N LEU A 571 -13.16 -23.65 -23.31
CA LEU A 571 -12.48 -24.95 -23.34
C LEU A 571 -13.42 -26.09 -23.77
N LEU A 572 -14.65 -26.11 -23.26
CA LEU A 572 -15.64 -27.14 -23.58
C LEU A 572 -15.97 -27.16 -25.08
N LYS A 573 -16.06 -25.98 -25.72
CA LYS A 573 -16.24 -25.86 -27.18
C LYS A 573 -15.12 -26.56 -27.98
N HIS A 574 -13.95 -26.75 -27.37
CA HIS A 574 -12.78 -27.40 -27.94
C HIS A 574 -12.52 -28.80 -27.36
N GLY A 575 -13.52 -29.39 -26.70
CA GLY A 575 -13.43 -30.76 -26.17
C GLY A 575 -12.56 -30.89 -24.91
N VAL A 576 -12.18 -29.78 -24.27
CA VAL A 576 -11.37 -29.78 -23.04
C VAL A 576 -12.28 -29.60 -21.83
N LYS A 577 -12.13 -30.46 -20.82
CA LYS A 577 -12.81 -30.31 -19.52
C LYS A 577 -11.80 -30.14 -18.39
N VAL A 578 -12.23 -29.46 -17.33
CA VAL A 578 -11.43 -29.27 -16.10
C VAL A 578 -12.25 -29.73 -14.92
N LEU A 579 -11.70 -30.65 -14.13
CA LEU A 579 -12.33 -31.29 -12.98
C LEU A 579 -11.45 -31.10 -11.74
N ALA A 580 -12.06 -30.98 -10.55
CA ALA A 580 -11.33 -31.05 -9.30
C ALA A 580 -12.13 -31.70 -8.16
N HIS A 581 -11.43 -32.41 -7.28
CA HIS A 581 -12.03 -33.06 -6.10
C HIS A 581 -11.02 -33.16 -4.94
N THR A 582 -11.54 -33.35 -3.73
CA THR A 582 -10.73 -33.50 -2.52
C THR A 582 -10.19 -34.92 -2.41
N VAL A 583 -8.87 -35.04 -2.22
CA VAL A 583 -8.18 -36.33 -2.06
C VAL A 583 -7.59 -36.53 -0.66
N GLN A 584 -7.52 -35.48 0.15
CA GLN A 584 -7.09 -35.57 1.54
C GLN A 584 -7.66 -34.43 2.40
N ILE A 585 -8.07 -34.75 3.64
CA ILE A 585 -8.26 -33.78 4.72
C ILE A 585 -7.60 -34.32 5.98
N GLY A 586 -6.73 -33.52 6.61
CA GLY A 586 -5.97 -33.95 7.78
C GLY A 586 -5.22 -35.26 7.53
N GLY A 587 -5.40 -36.24 8.41
CA GLY A 587 -4.82 -37.58 8.28
C GLY A 587 -5.57 -38.53 7.34
N VAL A 588 -6.76 -38.15 6.84
CA VAL A 588 -7.61 -39.02 6.01
C VAL A 588 -7.28 -38.80 4.53
N LYS A 589 -6.75 -39.83 3.88
CA LYS A 589 -6.36 -39.82 2.46
C LYS A 589 -7.22 -40.78 1.65
N LEU A 590 -7.46 -40.44 0.40
CA LEU A 590 -7.97 -41.35 -0.61
C LEU A 590 -6.92 -42.45 -0.87
N ASP A 591 -7.36 -43.71 -0.90
CA ASP A 591 -6.51 -44.90 -1.05
C ASP A 591 -6.70 -45.64 -2.38
N ARG A 592 -7.58 -45.14 -3.24
CA ARG A 592 -7.88 -45.70 -4.57
C ARG A 592 -7.88 -44.65 -5.67
N TYR A 593 -7.79 -45.13 -6.91
CA TYR A 593 -8.09 -44.31 -8.08
C TYR A 593 -9.60 -44.07 -8.20
N VAL A 594 -9.94 -42.86 -8.64
CA VAL A 594 -11.32 -42.43 -8.94
C VAL A 594 -11.36 -41.94 -10.38
N SER A 595 -12.34 -42.40 -11.16
CA SER A 595 -12.48 -42.04 -12.57
C SER A 595 -12.97 -40.60 -12.75
N ASP A 596 -12.88 -40.07 -13.97
CA ASP A 596 -13.34 -38.72 -14.28
C ASP A 596 -14.88 -38.63 -14.19
N GLU A 597 -15.59 -39.69 -14.56
CA GLU A 597 -17.05 -39.82 -14.43
C GLU A 597 -17.48 -39.84 -12.95
N GLU A 598 -16.79 -40.62 -12.11
CA GLU A 598 -17.06 -40.63 -10.66
C GLU A 598 -16.87 -39.24 -10.04
N ILE A 599 -15.90 -38.45 -10.51
CA ILE A 599 -15.71 -37.06 -10.07
C ILE A 599 -16.89 -36.18 -10.48
N GLU A 600 -17.35 -36.29 -11.73
CA GLU A 600 -18.48 -35.50 -12.24
C GLU A 600 -19.78 -35.82 -11.49
N GLU A 601 -20.03 -37.10 -11.22
CA GLU A 601 -21.27 -37.59 -10.59
C GLU A 601 -21.31 -37.32 -9.08
N ASN A 602 -20.27 -37.72 -8.34
CA ASN A 602 -20.37 -37.85 -6.87
C ASN A 602 -19.93 -36.59 -6.11
N ARG A 603 -19.07 -35.74 -6.69
CA ARG A 603 -18.42 -34.66 -5.92
C ARG A 603 -19.40 -33.65 -5.33
N GLU A 604 -20.53 -33.41 -6.01
CA GLU A 604 -21.50 -32.40 -5.57
C GLU A 604 -22.36 -32.90 -4.41
N GLU A 605 -22.55 -34.22 -4.29
CA GLU A 605 -23.20 -34.88 -3.15
C GLU A 605 -22.30 -34.90 -1.91
N SER A 606 -20.97 -34.93 -2.12
CA SER A 606 -20.01 -34.93 -1.02
C SER A 606 -19.98 -33.60 -0.25
N PRO A 607 -20.11 -33.63 1.10
CA PRO A 607 -20.00 -32.43 1.93
C PRO A 607 -18.59 -31.81 1.95
N VAL A 608 -17.58 -32.55 1.49
CA VAL A 608 -16.18 -32.11 1.41
C VAL A 608 -15.62 -32.13 -0.03
N LYS A 609 -16.48 -32.31 -1.03
CA LYS A 609 -16.11 -32.40 -2.46
C LYS A 609 -15.14 -33.53 -2.80
N CYS A 610 -15.16 -34.62 -2.05
CA CYS A 610 -14.42 -35.85 -2.37
C CYS A 610 -15.32 -36.75 -3.23
N ALA A 611 -14.79 -37.25 -4.36
CA ALA A 611 -15.56 -38.09 -5.26
C ALA A 611 -15.78 -39.52 -4.72
N ASP A 612 -14.98 -39.96 -3.73
CA ASP A 612 -15.25 -41.18 -2.97
C ASP A 612 -16.12 -40.87 -1.74
N LEU A 613 -17.37 -41.37 -1.75
CA LEU A 613 -18.34 -41.07 -0.70
C LEU A 613 -18.01 -41.70 0.66
N ASN A 614 -17.18 -42.74 0.73
CA ASN A 614 -16.75 -43.35 1.99
C ASN A 614 -15.64 -42.52 2.63
N ALA A 615 -14.59 -42.21 1.86
CA ALA A 615 -13.53 -41.31 2.29
C ALA A 615 -14.10 -39.92 2.64
N SER A 616 -15.10 -39.45 1.88
CA SER A 616 -15.82 -38.21 2.15
C SER A 616 -16.41 -38.14 3.56
N LYS A 617 -16.95 -39.24 4.10
CA LYS A 617 -17.55 -39.27 5.45
C LYS A 617 -16.46 -39.12 6.51
N LEU A 618 -15.38 -39.89 6.39
CA LEU A 618 -14.24 -39.84 7.31
C LEU A 618 -13.55 -38.47 7.29
N MET A 619 -13.40 -37.87 6.11
CA MET A 619 -12.88 -36.50 5.97
C MET A 619 -13.80 -35.47 6.63
N ALA A 620 -15.13 -35.62 6.51
CA ALA A 620 -16.09 -34.71 7.15
C ALA A 620 -16.03 -34.80 8.69
N GLU A 621 -15.86 -36.00 9.25
CA GLU A 621 -15.64 -36.21 10.68
C GLU A 621 -14.37 -35.52 11.17
N GLU A 622 -13.29 -35.57 10.39
CA GLU A 622 -12.03 -34.88 10.73
C GLU A 622 -12.19 -33.35 10.78
N VAL A 623 -12.94 -32.78 9.83
CA VAL A 623 -13.25 -31.33 9.84
C VAL A 623 -14.06 -30.96 11.08
N GLU A 624 -15.03 -31.79 11.46
CA GLU A 624 -15.86 -31.55 12.63
C GLU A 624 -15.05 -31.66 13.93
N ARG A 625 -14.11 -32.62 14.03
CA ARG A 625 -13.16 -32.72 15.16
C ARG A 625 -12.34 -31.44 15.33
N ALA A 626 -11.77 -30.93 14.24
CA ALA A 626 -11.01 -29.67 14.27
C ALA A 626 -11.89 -28.48 14.69
N ARG A 627 -13.12 -28.41 14.17
CA ARG A 627 -14.08 -27.34 14.52
C ARG A 627 -14.45 -27.37 16.01
N GLN A 628 -14.70 -28.55 16.57
CA GLN A 628 -15.07 -28.73 17.97
C GLN A 628 -13.92 -28.39 18.93
N SER A 629 -12.67 -28.61 18.51
CA SER A 629 -11.47 -28.20 19.26
C SER A 629 -11.09 -26.73 19.07
N LEU A 630 -11.97 -25.93 18.44
CA LEU A 630 -11.75 -24.51 18.12
C LEU A 630 -10.52 -24.28 17.20
N ASP A 631 -10.15 -25.30 16.44
CA ASP A 631 -8.98 -25.36 15.56
C ASP A 631 -9.40 -25.48 14.07
N SER A 632 -8.44 -25.71 13.19
CA SER A 632 -8.68 -25.94 11.76
C SER A 632 -7.74 -27.01 11.19
N VAL A 633 -8.10 -27.55 10.02
CA VAL A 633 -7.36 -28.63 9.36
C VAL A 633 -7.11 -28.30 7.88
N GLY A 634 -5.96 -28.76 7.37
CA GLY A 634 -5.57 -28.61 5.96
C GLY A 634 -6.16 -29.70 5.06
N GLY A 635 -5.86 -29.63 3.77
CA GLY A 635 -6.32 -30.64 2.81
C GLY A 635 -5.60 -30.55 1.47
N VAL A 636 -5.88 -31.53 0.60
CA VAL A 636 -5.31 -31.64 -0.75
C VAL A 636 -6.44 -31.79 -1.76
N ILE A 637 -6.39 -30.96 -2.81
CA ILE A 637 -7.31 -31.03 -3.95
C ILE A 637 -6.54 -31.54 -5.16
N GLU A 638 -7.08 -32.55 -5.84
CA GLU A 638 -6.59 -33.00 -7.14
C GLU A 638 -7.38 -32.29 -8.24
N GLY A 639 -6.68 -31.69 -9.20
CA GLY A 639 -7.23 -31.14 -10.43
C GLY A 639 -6.83 -31.99 -11.64
N ARG A 640 -7.74 -32.11 -12.61
CA ARG A 640 -7.54 -32.82 -13.87
C ARG A 640 -7.98 -31.96 -15.05
N VAL A 641 -7.13 -31.87 -16.07
CA VAL A 641 -7.48 -31.29 -17.38
C VAL A 641 -7.49 -32.41 -18.40
N VAL A 642 -8.65 -32.69 -18.98
CA VAL A 642 -8.87 -33.82 -19.89
C VAL A 642 -9.22 -33.32 -21.29
N GLY A 643 -8.82 -34.08 -22.31
CA GLY A 643 -9.02 -33.71 -23.71
C GLY A 643 -8.07 -32.64 -24.25
N LEU A 644 -7.03 -32.28 -23.49
CA LEU A 644 -6.08 -31.24 -23.88
C LEU A 644 -5.23 -31.67 -25.08
N PRO A 645 -5.20 -30.93 -26.21
CA PRO A 645 -4.39 -31.30 -27.36
C PRO A 645 -2.90 -31.45 -27.03
N VAL A 646 -2.22 -32.35 -27.76
CA VAL A 646 -0.77 -32.51 -27.68
C VAL A 646 -0.10 -31.19 -28.10
N GLY A 647 0.90 -30.75 -27.33
CA GLY A 647 1.67 -29.54 -27.63
C GLY A 647 1.17 -28.27 -26.94
N VAL A 648 0.02 -28.28 -26.24
CA VAL A 648 -0.41 -27.08 -25.48
C VAL A 648 0.58 -26.79 -24.34
N GLY A 649 1.09 -25.56 -24.29
CA GLY A 649 2.15 -25.14 -23.39
C GLY A 649 3.36 -24.63 -24.18
N GLU A 650 4.41 -24.24 -23.48
CA GLU A 650 5.63 -23.67 -24.07
C GLU A 650 6.87 -24.15 -23.30
N PRO A 651 8.08 -24.10 -23.87
CA PRO A 651 9.29 -24.41 -23.10
C PRO A 651 9.53 -23.38 -21.99
N ARG A 652 10.14 -23.83 -20.87
CA ARG A 652 10.70 -22.97 -19.79
C ARG A 652 9.67 -22.06 -19.12
N THR A 653 9.62 -20.77 -19.46
CA THR A 653 8.92 -19.73 -18.68
C THR A 653 7.40 -19.74 -18.83
N TYR A 654 6.89 -20.41 -19.87
CA TYR A 654 5.46 -20.57 -20.14
C TYR A 654 5.04 -22.06 -20.20
N ALA A 655 5.85 -22.92 -19.57
CA ALA A 655 5.54 -24.33 -19.43
C ALA A 655 4.20 -24.56 -18.73
N LEU A 656 3.42 -25.50 -19.24
CA LEU A 656 2.05 -25.78 -18.82
C LEU A 656 1.97 -26.05 -17.32
N ASP A 657 2.82 -26.94 -16.81
CA ASP A 657 2.96 -27.26 -15.40
C ASP A 657 3.42 -26.05 -14.57
N SER A 658 4.37 -25.27 -15.07
CA SER A 658 4.86 -24.05 -14.41
C SER A 658 3.76 -22.98 -14.28
N MET A 659 2.95 -22.80 -15.33
CA MET A 659 1.85 -21.83 -15.36
C MET A 659 0.68 -22.29 -14.49
N ILE A 660 0.33 -23.59 -14.51
CA ILE A 660 -0.66 -24.16 -13.59
C ILE A 660 -0.17 -24.01 -12.14
N ALA A 661 1.08 -24.36 -11.84
CA ALA A 661 1.65 -24.23 -10.50
C ALA A 661 1.62 -22.78 -10.02
N LYS A 662 1.99 -21.82 -10.87
CA LYS A 662 1.89 -20.38 -10.58
C LYS A 662 0.45 -19.96 -10.27
N ALA A 663 -0.52 -20.41 -11.05
CA ALA A 663 -1.93 -20.11 -10.83
C ALA A 663 -2.44 -20.73 -9.51
N MET A 664 -2.12 -21.98 -9.24
CA MET A 664 -2.53 -22.68 -8.01
C MET A 664 -1.90 -22.06 -6.75
N LEU A 665 -0.61 -21.72 -6.78
CA LEU A 665 0.08 -21.07 -5.65
C LEU A 665 -0.41 -19.63 -5.39
N SER A 666 -1.15 -19.03 -6.32
CA SER A 666 -1.82 -17.74 -6.12
C SER A 666 -3.13 -17.86 -5.33
N ILE A 667 -3.69 -19.08 -5.20
CA ILE A 667 -4.91 -19.32 -4.42
C ILE A 667 -4.57 -19.13 -2.93
N PRO A 668 -5.37 -18.35 -2.17
CA PRO A 668 -5.16 -18.20 -0.72
C PRO A 668 -5.06 -19.55 -0.01
N ALA A 669 -4.10 -19.65 0.93
CA ALA A 669 -3.76 -20.86 1.69
C ALA A 669 -3.08 -22.01 0.92
N ALA A 670 -2.92 -21.95 -0.41
CA ALA A 670 -2.11 -22.92 -1.14
C ALA A 670 -0.63 -22.83 -0.72
N LYS A 671 0.05 -23.98 -0.61
CA LYS A 671 1.46 -24.08 -0.18
C LYS A 671 2.32 -25.05 -0.99
N GLY A 672 1.72 -25.91 -1.80
CA GLY A 672 2.46 -26.82 -2.66
C GLY A 672 1.61 -27.27 -3.84
N VAL A 673 2.28 -27.59 -4.94
CA VAL A 673 1.68 -28.17 -6.15
C VAL A 673 2.58 -29.30 -6.63
N GLU A 674 2.00 -30.44 -6.97
CA GLU A 674 2.71 -31.56 -7.60
C GLU A 674 1.93 -32.05 -8.82
N PHE A 675 2.61 -32.73 -9.76
CA PHE A 675 2.04 -33.23 -11.02
C PHE A 675 2.24 -34.74 -11.14
N GLY A 676 1.23 -35.45 -11.63
CA GLY A 676 1.27 -36.90 -11.83
C GLY A 676 1.57 -37.67 -10.54
N ALA A 677 2.66 -38.45 -10.54
CA ALA A 677 3.18 -39.15 -9.37
C ALA A 677 3.81 -38.19 -8.33
N GLY A 678 4.11 -36.95 -8.71
CA GLY A 678 4.53 -35.91 -7.78
C GLY A 678 5.83 -36.26 -7.07
N PHE A 679 5.87 -36.06 -5.75
CA PHE A 679 7.07 -36.33 -4.97
C PHE A 679 7.47 -37.81 -4.90
N SER A 680 6.56 -38.76 -5.20
CA SER A 680 6.92 -40.18 -5.23
C SER A 680 7.86 -40.53 -6.37
N LEU A 681 8.00 -39.67 -7.39
CA LEU A 681 9.00 -39.83 -8.45
C LEU A 681 10.43 -39.91 -7.91
N ALA A 682 10.72 -39.28 -6.76
CA ALA A 682 12.04 -39.30 -6.13
C ALA A 682 12.45 -40.71 -5.65
N GLU A 683 11.47 -41.60 -5.46
CA GLU A 683 11.68 -42.98 -5.00
C GLU A 683 11.77 -43.98 -6.17
N MET A 684 11.47 -43.54 -7.40
CA MET A 684 11.37 -44.39 -8.58
C MET A 684 12.65 -44.42 -9.41
N ARG A 685 12.93 -45.56 -10.04
CA ARG A 685 13.91 -45.66 -11.13
C ARG A 685 13.29 -45.17 -12.45
N GLY A 686 14.15 -44.78 -13.39
CA GLY A 686 13.71 -44.36 -14.74
C GLY A 686 12.74 -45.35 -15.40
N SER A 687 13.02 -46.66 -15.31
CA SER A 687 12.15 -47.72 -15.86
C SER A 687 10.76 -47.81 -15.21
N GLU A 688 10.61 -47.34 -13.98
CA GLU A 688 9.35 -47.32 -13.23
C GLU A 688 8.61 -46.01 -13.47
N SER A 689 9.35 -44.89 -13.55
CA SER A 689 8.78 -43.56 -13.77
C SER A 689 8.38 -43.30 -15.22
N ASN A 690 9.08 -43.87 -16.19
CA ASN A 690 8.89 -43.56 -17.61
C ASN A 690 7.53 -44.06 -18.12
N ASP A 691 6.71 -43.13 -18.57
CA ASP A 691 5.42 -43.42 -19.19
C ASP A 691 5.62 -43.97 -20.61
N SER A 692 5.54 -45.29 -20.77
CA SER A 692 5.76 -45.94 -22.08
C SER A 692 4.63 -45.62 -23.05
N PHE A 693 4.98 -45.19 -24.27
CA PHE A 693 4.05 -44.88 -25.34
C PHE A 693 3.44 -46.14 -25.97
N THR A 694 2.17 -46.07 -26.33
CA THR A 694 1.43 -47.11 -27.05
C THR A 694 0.38 -46.45 -27.96
N ILE A 695 -0.23 -47.23 -28.85
CA ILE A 695 -1.30 -46.76 -29.74
C ILE A 695 -2.61 -47.36 -29.28
N ARG A 696 -3.61 -46.51 -28.99
CA ARG A 696 -5.00 -46.91 -28.70
C ARG A 696 -5.94 -46.07 -29.54
N ASP A 697 -6.88 -46.72 -30.24
CA ASP A 697 -7.88 -46.07 -31.10
C ASP A 697 -7.28 -45.06 -32.10
N GLY A 698 -6.12 -45.41 -32.67
CA GLY A 698 -5.39 -44.57 -33.63
C GLY A 698 -4.69 -43.34 -33.02
N ARG A 699 -4.66 -43.21 -31.69
CA ARG A 699 -3.97 -42.13 -30.96
C ARG A 699 -2.75 -42.66 -30.22
N ILE A 700 -1.69 -41.85 -30.19
CA ILE A 700 -0.52 -42.10 -29.34
C ILE A 700 -0.91 -41.71 -27.91
N VAL A 701 -0.80 -42.67 -26.99
CA VAL A 701 -1.10 -42.51 -25.56
C VAL A 701 0.03 -43.13 -24.73
N THR A 702 0.03 -42.91 -23.42
CA THR A 702 0.94 -43.61 -22.52
C THR A 702 0.22 -44.69 -21.70
N THR A 703 0.96 -45.71 -21.31
CA THR A 703 0.45 -46.85 -20.51
C THR A 703 0.19 -46.46 -19.04
N THR A 704 1.01 -45.55 -18.51
CA THR A 704 0.89 -44.90 -17.19
C THR A 704 0.84 -43.39 -17.36
N ASN A 705 0.63 -42.63 -16.28
CA ASN A 705 0.63 -41.17 -16.32
C ASN A 705 1.41 -40.56 -15.13
N ASN A 706 2.60 -41.11 -14.88
CA ASN A 706 3.51 -40.66 -13.83
C ASN A 706 3.95 -39.21 -14.04
N MET A 707 4.08 -38.78 -15.30
CA MET A 707 4.43 -37.40 -15.67
C MET A 707 3.23 -36.45 -15.68
N GLY A 708 2.03 -36.94 -15.35
CA GLY A 708 0.84 -36.12 -15.14
C GLY A 708 0.43 -35.32 -16.37
N GLY A 709 0.58 -35.90 -17.57
CA GLY A 709 0.14 -35.30 -18.84
C GLY A 709 1.07 -34.24 -19.44
N VAL A 710 2.24 -33.99 -18.83
CA VAL A 710 3.16 -32.92 -19.27
C VAL A 710 4.55 -33.48 -19.57
N LEU A 711 5.09 -33.15 -20.75
CA LEU A 711 6.46 -33.47 -21.16
C LEU A 711 7.11 -32.23 -21.78
N GLY A 712 8.31 -31.86 -21.34
CA GLY A 712 9.02 -30.68 -21.86
C GLY A 712 8.28 -29.36 -21.67
N GLY A 713 7.33 -29.29 -20.72
CA GLY A 713 6.47 -28.13 -20.50
C GLY A 713 5.22 -28.07 -21.38
N MET A 714 4.93 -29.11 -22.15
CA MET A 714 3.78 -29.19 -23.05
C MET A 714 2.92 -30.41 -22.75
N SER A 715 1.63 -30.32 -23.06
CA SER A 715 0.69 -31.44 -23.01
C SER A 715 1.18 -32.58 -23.90
N ASN A 716 1.18 -33.80 -23.37
CA ASN A 716 1.41 -35.02 -24.16
C ASN A 716 0.11 -35.69 -24.64
N GLY A 717 -1.05 -35.05 -24.40
CA GLY A 717 -2.38 -35.57 -24.76
C GLY A 717 -3.04 -36.46 -23.70
N MET A 718 -2.31 -36.89 -22.67
CA MET A 718 -2.88 -37.55 -21.50
C MET A 718 -3.51 -36.52 -20.55
N PRO A 719 -4.40 -36.93 -19.63
CA PRO A 719 -4.92 -36.04 -18.60
C PRO A 719 -3.81 -35.33 -17.84
N VAL A 720 -3.90 -33.99 -17.75
CA VAL A 720 -3.00 -33.23 -16.90
C VAL A 720 -3.48 -33.36 -15.47
N VAL A 721 -2.73 -34.07 -14.64
CA VAL A 721 -3.11 -34.36 -13.24
C VAL A 721 -2.18 -33.63 -12.31
N PHE A 722 -2.74 -32.85 -11.39
CA PHE A 722 -1.98 -32.11 -10.39
C PHE A 722 -2.70 -32.07 -9.04
N ARG A 723 -1.94 -31.93 -7.96
CA ARG A 723 -2.49 -31.82 -6.60
C ARG A 723 -2.01 -30.55 -5.93
N VAL A 724 -2.93 -29.87 -5.24
CA VAL A 724 -2.68 -28.60 -4.55
C VAL A 724 -2.88 -28.78 -3.05
N VAL A 725 -1.84 -28.49 -2.27
CA VAL A 725 -1.87 -28.56 -0.82
C VAL A 725 -2.34 -27.22 -0.24
N PHE A 726 -3.36 -27.27 0.63
CA PHE A 726 -3.88 -26.14 1.37
C PHE A 726 -3.56 -26.27 2.86
N LYS A 727 -2.93 -25.23 3.42
CA LYS A 727 -2.68 -25.16 4.87
C LYS A 727 -4.00 -24.97 5.65
N PRO A 728 -4.02 -25.31 6.96
CA PRO A 728 -5.12 -24.93 7.85
C PRO A 728 -5.40 -23.42 7.86
N THR A 729 -6.64 -23.05 8.19
CA THR A 729 -7.09 -21.65 8.30
C THR A 729 -6.36 -20.96 9.45
N SER A 730 -5.77 -19.78 9.22
CA SER A 730 -5.04 -19.06 10.28
C SER A 730 -5.92 -18.37 11.32
N SER A 731 -7.19 -18.11 11.00
CA SER A 731 -8.12 -17.42 11.89
C SER A 731 -8.93 -18.47 12.64
N ILE A 732 -8.48 -18.81 13.85
CA ILE A 732 -9.08 -19.82 14.73
C ILE A 732 -9.47 -19.19 16.07
N ALA A 733 -10.44 -19.81 16.75
CA ALA A 733 -10.94 -19.36 18.04
C ALA A 733 -10.07 -19.83 19.22
N ARG A 734 -9.21 -20.84 19.01
CA ARG A 734 -8.16 -21.23 19.95
C ARG A 734 -7.17 -20.08 20.15
N GLU A 735 -6.80 -19.79 21.40
CA GLU A 735 -5.84 -18.73 21.73
C GLU A 735 -4.44 -19.05 21.20
N GLN A 736 -3.76 -18.03 20.66
CA GLN A 736 -2.41 -18.11 20.11
C GLN A 736 -1.53 -16.95 20.57
N ASP A 737 -0.22 -17.18 20.58
CA ASP A 737 0.78 -16.13 20.77
C ASP A 737 0.90 -15.23 19.54
N THR A 738 1.05 -13.92 19.77
CA THR A 738 1.23 -12.91 18.73
C THR A 738 1.97 -11.68 19.28
N VAL A 739 2.00 -10.60 18.50
CA VAL A 739 2.51 -9.28 18.85
C VAL A 739 1.50 -8.20 18.50
N ASN A 740 1.52 -7.11 19.26
CA ASN A 740 0.81 -5.88 18.94
C ASN A 740 1.77 -4.89 18.26
N ILE A 741 1.51 -4.57 17.00
CA ILE A 741 2.41 -3.71 16.20
C ILE A 741 2.35 -2.23 16.59
N ALA A 742 1.29 -1.79 17.28
CA ALA A 742 1.18 -0.42 17.74
C ALA A 742 1.94 -0.19 19.05
N THR A 743 1.94 -1.17 19.97
CA THR A 743 2.69 -1.07 21.22
C THR A 743 4.10 -1.65 21.14
N MET A 744 4.36 -2.50 20.13
CA MET A 744 5.60 -3.27 19.96
C MET A 744 5.85 -4.28 21.09
N GLU A 745 4.78 -4.93 21.58
CA GLU A 745 4.82 -5.89 22.69
C GLU A 745 4.22 -7.25 22.30
N ASN A 746 4.63 -8.31 23.02
CA ASN A 746 4.00 -9.62 22.91
C ASN A 746 2.54 -9.57 23.40
N ALA A 747 1.66 -10.30 22.73
CA ALA A 747 0.24 -10.32 23.02
C ALA A 747 -0.37 -11.71 22.76
N LYS A 748 -1.64 -11.88 23.14
CA LYS A 748 -2.46 -13.05 22.80
C LYS A 748 -3.52 -12.66 21.78
N ILE A 749 -3.91 -13.59 20.93
CA ILE A 749 -5.01 -13.42 19.99
C ILE A 749 -5.89 -14.67 19.97
N SER A 750 -7.19 -14.44 19.95
CA SER A 750 -8.21 -15.43 19.60
C SER A 750 -9.13 -14.76 18.58
N VAL A 751 -9.27 -15.38 17.41
CA VAL A 751 -10.11 -14.83 16.35
C VAL A 751 -11.43 -15.58 16.35
N GLY A 752 -12.39 -15.04 17.11
CA GLY A 752 -13.78 -15.47 17.00
C GLY A 752 -14.36 -15.10 15.64
N GLY A 753 -15.32 -15.89 15.15
CA GLY A 753 -16.07 -15.53 13.94
C GLY A 753 -16.32 -16.69 12.97
N ARG A 754 -16.76 -16.32 11.77
CA ARG A 754 -17.25 -17.22 10.72
C ARG A 754 -16.11 -17.71 9.80
N HIS A 755 -15.12 -18.41 10.33
CA HIS A 755 -14.01 -18.94 9.53
C HIS A 755 -14.24 -20.39 9.10
N ASP A 756 -13.62 -20.81 7.99
CA ASP A 756 -13.71 -22.21 7.57
C ASP A 756 -12.81 -23.08 8.47
N PRO A 757 -13.32 -24.17 9.05
CA PRO A 757 -12.49 -25.15 9.74
C PRO A 757 -11.59 -25.92 8.76
N CYS A 758 -11.93 -25.94 7.46
CA CYS A 758 -11.06 -26.42 6.39
C CYS A 758 -11.29 -25.63 5.09
N VAL A 759 -10.30 -24.86 4.65
CA VAL A 759 -10.40 -24.06 3.41
C VAL A 759 -10.47 -24.91 2.14
N ALA A 760 -9.95 -26.14 2.17
CA ALA A 760 -9.85 -27.02 1.00
C ALA A 760 -11.25 -27.36 0.43
N ILE A 761 -12.27 -27.47 1.28
CA ILE A 761 -13.65 -27.80 0.87
C ILE A 761 -14.16 -26.85 -0.22
N ARG A 762 -13.89 -25.53 -0.06
CA ARG A 762 -14.33 -24.51 -1.01
C ARG A 762 -13.31 -24.27 -2.14
N ALA A 763 -12.16 -24.94 -2.09
CA ALA A 763 -11.07 -24.73 -3.02
C ALA A 763 -11.23 -25.50 -4.34
N SER A 764 -11.97 -26.62 -4.37
CA SER A 764 -12.21 -27.38 -5.61
C SER A 764 -12.68 -26.52 -6.80
N PRO A 765 -13.79 -25.75 -6.72
CA PRO A 765 -14.23 -24.91 -7.84
C PRO A 765 -13.24 -23.79 -8.19
N ILE A 766 -12.41 -23.36 -7.23
CA ILE A 766 -11.37 -22.34 -7.43
C ILE A 766 -10.19 -22.94 -8.20
N VAL A 767 -9.79 -24.18 -7.88
CA VAL A 767 -8.77 -24.94 -8.60
C VAL A 767 -9.20 -25.15 -10.05
N GLU A 768 -10.46 -25.56 -10.28
CA GLU A 768 -10.97 -25.70 -11.64
C GLU A 768 -10.95 -24.37 -12.41
N ALA A 769 -11.37 -23.29 -11.78
CA ALA A 769 -11.41 -21.97 -12.42
C ALA A 769 -10.00 -21.46 -12.79
N MET A 770 -9.04 -21.58 -11.87
CA MET A 770 -7.65 -21.18 -12.12
C MET A 770 -6.99 -22.03 -13.21
N ALA A 771 -7.24 -23.34 -13.23
CA ALA A 771 -6.73 -24.23 -14.27
C ALA A 771 -7.38 -23.91 -15.62
N ALA A 772 -8.70 -23.71 -15.65
CA ALA A 772 -9.42 -23.35 -16.88
C ALA A 772 -8.91 -22.05 -17.49
N LEU A 773 -8.73 -20.99 -16.68
CA LEU A 773 -8.19 -19.72 -17.15
C LEU A 773 -6.77 -19.86 -17.70
N THR A 774 -5.92 -20.63 -17.02
CA THR A 774 -4.52 -20.85 -17.42
C THR A 774 -4.42 -21.65 -18.72
N VAL A 775 -5.18 -22.74 -18.83
CA VAL A 775 -5.18 -23.59 -20.01
C VAL A 775 -5.79 -22.86 -21.21
N ALA A 776 -6.88 -22.12 -21.01
CA ALA A 776 -7.48 -21.31 -22.06
C ALA A 776 -6.49 -20.26 -22.60
N ASP A 777 -5.77 -19.58 -21.71
CA ASP A 777 -4.71 -18.62 -22.10
C ASP A 777 -3.61 -19.29 -22.94
N LEU A 778 -3.11 -20.45 -22.51
CA LEU A 778 -2.07 -21.19 -23.25
C LEU A 778 -2.57 -21.73 -24.59
N MET A 779 -3.82 -22.20 -24.67
CA MET A 779 -4.42 -22.63 -25.93
C MET A 779 -4.59 -21.47 -26.92
N LEU A 780 -4.95 -20.27 -26.45
CA LEU A 780 -5.00 -19.06 -27.27
C LEU A 780 -3.60 -18.65 -27.74
N CYS A 781 -2.62 -18.61 -26.83
CA CYS A 781 -1.22 -18.29 -27.18
C CYS A 781 -0.65 -19.25 -28.25
N GLY A 782 -0.93 -20.55 -28.13
CA GLY A 782 -0.45 -21.58 -29.05
C GLY A 782 -1.27 -21.76 -30.33
N GLY A 783 -2.32 -20.96 -30.55
CA GLY A 783 -3.17 -21.05 -31.75
C GLY A 783 -4.04 -22.31 -31.83
N PHE A 784 -4.29 -22.98 -30.70
CA PHE A 784 -5.19 -24.14 -30.62
C PHE A 784 -6.67 -23.74 -30.64
N ILE A 785 -6.97 -22.49 -30.32
CA ILE A 785 -8.27 -21.86 -30.44
C ILE A 785 -8.18 -20.89 -31.62
N LYS A 786 -8.95 -21.14 -32.68
CA LYS A 786 -9.03 -20.26 -33.84
C LYS A 786 -10.09 -19.17 -33.58
N GLU A 787 -9.77 -17.93 -33.94
CA GLU A 787 -10.65 -16.76 -33.81
C GLU A 787 -12.00 -16.94 -34.53
#